data_AF-A0A9W7GEJ1-F1
#
_entry.id   AF-A0A9W7GEJ1-F1
#
_cell.length_a   1.000
_cell.length_b   1.000
_cell.length_c   1.000
_cell.angle_alpha   90.00
_cell.angle_beta   90.00
_cell.angle_gamma   90.00
#
_symmetry.space_group_name_H-M   'P 1'
#
loop_
_entity.id
_entity.type
_entity.pdbx_description
1 polymer ?
#
loop_
_entity_poly.entity_id
_entity_poly.type
_entity_poly.pdbx_seq_one_letter_code
_entity_poly.pdbx_strand_id
1 'polypeptide(L)'
;MGIAFEARGEEKKEIEMSEVHYTPNQKKNGEADKVEPPPASGLTALLFLLAVGLIIGLVAKPSGSTVNVDLTTGGSPSESSGTSESSTKITVDVDVDADIGDVATVPSTAFSLKLPCMWSRFYQDIYSKPAASTATLDIKPIGGTSAHICEASDALDRTDLIVDGQSGDTDYPFGTIKPIATVGEYDSDAELVVGVPDGMGAILLDDNTVRVIVQSESYGPVVRYESYPWFVNGKKASFTGSHIQYVDYDRTMLAAFQDEGAPATAESMVKGSGELVKRAYNLKGELVQARNTTVEADGTVGATKVGAHFSNTDKDGNWATGTYHSHGVVLPTFADWNMMSLCSAHLEEKFQWGSGIGVQDDLYMTNEEWMRLPSDQDSYVGLAAHAVDIENQAMYALGVFTQGGFEKIVEFSTEHADYVAFSPSGYNGNFGATKSLFEAKRKTEYGTRDDGSDYVYPQDIVPARVYIGKKGYDESGNVCHDFLCRNGLRYGMLYGFASDVTAADWDWRDTWHQKHYHGDTMAGRFYPLKSWSWDGTVKNFEHDGSWEFQDYPKGTDGTTYQFWTALGPDTAGKKTEHNAPAFNSNLPSAFIQTSTAGYFGEYSINGAAGIAGIINALAGGVDFPAYMDAEYYLYQGETDVDGMIDLGGKGIRADYNDQSAMTDSSKTHTTFEDIDGFETIQASEGVYAVIQEDGGNVYGERMFITKLHKDTSKPLEYKFIAMSGGNLNTRMMAGVGVPAGVNVAAGNHEFSGVIDLTGLLAKNNDGTFKVSKTSSTGVTKHTAAAAESINDHQLVLGLQAHNMISGVIQYFAADRGGQWLSYRPKLDTA
;
A
#
# COMPACT_ATOMS: atom_id res chain seq x y z
N MET A 1 17.77 -7.36 -34.11
CA MET A 1 17.77 -8.34 -35.21
C MET A 1 16.36 -8.89 -35.37
N GLY A 2 15.84 -9.01 -36.59
CA GLY A 2 14.57 -9.68 -36.87
C GLY A 2 14.76 -10.66 -38.02
N ILE A 3 14.35 -11.91 -37.84
CA ILE A 3 14.34 -12.95 -38.89
C ILE A 3 12.93 -13.53 -38.90
N ALA A 4 12.30 -13.57 -40.08
CA ALA A 4 11.03 -14.22 -40.33
C ALA A 4 11.26 -15.65 -40.86
N PHE A 5 10.42 -16.61 -40.46
CA PHE A 5 10.46 -17.98 -40.94
C PHE A 5 9.20 -18.32 -41.75
N GLU A 6 9.37 -18.75 -43.00
CA GLU A 6 8.41 -19.59 -43.71
C GLU A 6 9.07 -20.94 -44.03
N ALA A 7 8.34 -22.03 -43.83
CA ALA A 7 8.84 -23.39 -44.02
C ALA A 7 8.25 -24.03 -45.29
N ARG A 8 9.10 -24.45 -46.23
CA ARG A 8 8.86 -25.57 -47.16
C ARG A 8 10.18 -26.20 -47.61
N GLY A 9 10.22 -27.54 -47.56
CA GLY A 9 10.95 -28.45 -48.46
C GLY A 9 12.47 -28.43 -48.44
N GLU A 10 13.06 -29.61 -48.15
CA GLU A 10 14.46 -30.05 -48.31
C GLU A 10 15.42 -29.06 -49.00
N GLU A 11 16.24 -28.38 -48.19
CA GLU A 11 17.46 -27.73 -48.67
C GLU A 11 18.51 -27.70 -47.55
N LYS A 12 19.75 -28.10 -47.86
CA LYS A 12 20.92 -27.89 -47.00
C LYS A 12 21.13 -26.38 -46.84
N LYS A 13 21.12 -25.88 -45.60
CA LYS A 13 21.36 -24.46 -45.31
C LYS A 13 22.66 -24.28 -44.53
N GLU A 14 23.59 -23.54 -45.13
CA GLU A 14 24.73 -22.96 -44.42
C GLU A 14 24.27 -21.71 -43.65
N ILE A 15 24.71 -21.57 -42.40
CA ILE A 15 24.46 -20.38 -41.57
C ILE A 15 25.80 -19.64 -41.43
N GLU A 16 25.93 -18.47 -42.08
CA GLU A 16 27.04 -17.55 -41.81
C GLU A 16 26.67 -16.59 -40.67
N MET A 17 27.49 -16.54 -39.62
CA MET A 17 27.40 -15.54 -38.56
C MET A 17 28.47 -14.46 -38.80
N SER A 18 28.06 -13.18 -38.82
CA SER A 18 28.95 -12.04 -39.04
C SER A 18 29.88 -11.75 -37.86
N GLU A 19 31.07 -11.21 -38.19
CA GLU A 19 32.23 -10.93 -37.34
C GLU A 19 31.94 -10.27 -35.98
N VAL A 20 32.63 -10.73 -34.93
CA VAL A 20 32.62 -10.12 -33.59
C VAL A 20 33.98 -9.45 -33.37
N HIS A 21 34.01 -8.11 -33.31
CA HIS A 21 35.22 -7.35 -32.99
C HIS A 21 35.35 -7.13 -31.48
N TYR A 22 36.50 -7.44 -30.91
CA TYR A 22 36.86 -7.13 -29.52
C TYR A 22 38.04 -6.16 -29.47
N THR A 23 37.92 -5.06 -28.72
CA THR A 23 39.03 -4.11 -28.49
C THR A 23 39.34 -4.09 -26.98
N PRO A 24 40.53 -4.53 -26.52
CA PRO A 24 40.86 -4.49 -25.10
C PRO A 24 41.18 -3.06 -24.63
N ASN A 25 40.61 -2.66 -23.48
CA ASN A 25 40.93 -1.40 -22.81
C ASN A 25 42.40 -1.34 -22.34
N GLN A 26 43.14 -0.30 -22.74
CA GLN A 26 44.46 0.02 -22.18
C GLN A 26 44.32 0.69 -20.80
N LYS A 27 44.87 0.06 -19.75
CA LYS A 27 45.09 0.73 -18.45
C LYS A 27 46.48 1.41 -18.42
N LYS A 28 46.51 2.63 -17.91
CA LYS A 28 47.71 3.39 -17.54
C LYS A 28 48.28 2.89 -16.20
N ASN A 29 49.61 2.81 -16.17
CA ASN A 29 50.54 2.83 -15.03
C ASN A 29 50.58 1.62 -14.07
N GLY A 30 51.62 0.80 -14.27
CA GLY A 30 52.72 0.71 -13.31
C GLY A 30 52.61 -0.30 -12.17
N GLU A 31 52.76 -1.59 -12.46
CA GLU A 31 53.60 -2.54 -11.70
C GLU A 31 53.66 -3.86 -12.48
N ALA A 32 54.86 -4.44 -12.56
CA ALA A 32 55.11 -5.67 -13.30
C ALA A 32 54.91 -6.86 -12.36
N ASP A 33 53.91 -7.70 -12.64
CA ASP A 33 53.94 -9.12 -12.28
C ASP A 33 53.04 -9.96 -13.20
N LYS A 34 53.47 -11.21 -13.39
CA LYS A 34 53.14 -12.20 -14.42
C LYS A 34 51.66 -12.26 -14.85
N VAL A 35 51.42 -12.07 -16.15
CA VAL A 35 50.16 -12.40 -16.83
C VAL A 35 50.20 -13.87 -17.25
N GLU A 36 49.41 -14.72 -16.61
CA GLU A 36 49.03 -16.01 -17.20
C GLU A 36 48.00 -15.76 -18.33
N PRO A 37 48.08 -16.48 -19.46
CA PRO A 37 47.09 -16.34 -20.54
C PRO A 37 45.71 -16.83 -20.03
N PRO A 38 44.61 -16.13 -20.36
CA PRO A 38 43.28 -16.62 -20.02
C PRO A 38 43.00 -17.91 -20.81
N PRO A 39 42.33 -18.92 -20.21
CA PRO A 39 42.03 -20.16 -20.92
C PRO A 39 41.02 -19.88 -22.04
N ALA A 40 41.29 -20.45 -23.22
CA ALA A 40 40.46 -20.41 -24.43
C ALA A 40 39.11 -21.17 -24.28
N SER A 41 38.57 -21.31 -23.08
CA SER A 41 37.39 -22.13 -22.77
C SER A 41 36.08 -21.33 -22.63
N GLY A 42 36.14 -20.02 -22.40
CA GLY A 42 34.93 -19.21 -22.18
C GLY A 42 34.09 -18.96 -23.44
N LEU A 43 34.74 -18.55 -24.53
CA LEU A 43 34.06 -18.24 -25.80
C LEU A 43 33.56 -19.52 -26.50
N THR A 44 34.35 -20.60 -26.41
CA THR A 44 34.03 -21.92 -26.96
C THR A 44 32.85 -22.57 -26.23
N ALA A 45 32.74 -22.39 -24.90
CA ALA A 45 31.61 -22.87 -24.11
C ALA A 45 30.31 -22.08 -24.38
N LEU A 46 30.42 -20.77 -24.59
CA LEU A 46 29.26 -19.92 -24.91
C LEU A 46 28.71 -20.23 -26.31
N LEU A 47 29.58 -20.45 -27.30
CA LEU A 47 29.21 -20.88 -28.64
C LEU A 47 28.64 -22.31 -28.67
N PHE A 48 29.16 -23.21 -27.83
CA PHE A 48 28.62 -24.57 -27.66
C PHE A 48 27.20 -24.55 -27.07
N LEU A 49 26.94 -23.71 -26.06
CA LEU A 49 25.61 -23.55 -25.46
C LEU A 49 24.61 -22.93 -26.43
N LEU A 50 25.03 -21.97 -27.26
CA LEU A 50 24.19 -21.35 -28.29
C LEU A 50 23.85 -22.35 -29.42
N ALA A 51 24.82 -23.15 -29.87
CA ALA A 51 24.60 -24.17 -30.90
C ALA A 51 23.70 -25.31 -30.39
N VAL A 52 23.92 -25.80 -29.17
CA VAL A 52 23.09 -26.84 -28.54
C VAL A 52 21.68 -26.31 -28.25
N GLY A 53 21.53 -25.06 -27.82
CA GLY A 53 20.24 -24.41 -27.61
C GLY A 53 19.42 -24.27 -28.89
N LEU A 54 20.06 -23.96 -30.03
CA LEU A 54 19.40 -23.89 -31.33
C LEU A 54 18.95 -25.27 -31.83
N ILE A 55 19.74 -26.31 -31.57
CA ILE A 55 19.44 -27.70 -32.00
C ILE A 55 18.30 -28.31 -31.17
N ILE A 56 18.27 -28.05 -29.85
CA ILE A 56 17.18 -28.53 -28.97
C ILE A 56 15.85 -27.85 -29.33
N GLY A 57 15.86 -26.60 -29.79
CA GLY A 57 14.67 -25.89 -30.27
C GLY A 57 14.09 -26.44 -31.58
N LEU A 58 14.88 -27.18 -32.38
CA LEU A 58 14.47 -27.72 -33.69
C LEU A 58 13.98 -29.17 -33.64
N VAL A 59 14.17 -29.92 -32.53
CA VAL A 59 13.79 -31.34 -32.44
C VAL A 59 12.76 -31.56 -31.34
N ALA A 60 11.50 -31.21 -31.62
CA ALA A 60 10.36 -31.77 -30.92
C ALA A 60 9.75 -32.89 -31.78
N LYS A 61 10.28 -34.12 -31.70
CA LYS A 61 9.61 -35.39 -32.06
C LYS A 61 10.48 -36.64 -31.72
N PRO A 62 9.91 -37.87 -31.69
CA PRO A 62 10.15 -38.86 -30.64
C PRO A 62 11.38 -39.74 -30.84
N SER A 63 11.74 -40.44 -29.77
CA SER A 63 12.97 -41.22 -29.56
C SER A 63 13.38 -42.14 -30.72
N GLY A 64 14.60 -41.94 -31.24
CA GLY A 64 15.26 -42.88 -32.15
C GLY A 64 16.34 -42.30 -33.08
N SER A 65 16.38 -40.98 -33.30
CA SER A 65 17.36 -40.36 -34.20
C SER A 65 18.68 -40.02 -33.49
N THR A 66 19.80 -40.49 -34.05
CA THR A 66 21.16 -40.08 -33.65
C THR A 66 21.57 -38.84 -34.44
N VAL A 67 21.90 -37.74 -33.76
CA VAL A 67 22.52 -36.55 -34.37
C VAL A 67 24.03 -36.67 -34.19
N ASN A 68 24.77 -36.76 -35.29
CA ASN A 68 26.23 -36.70 -35.26
C ASN A 68 26.67 -35.25 -35.53
N VAL A 69 27.56 -34.72 -34.69
CA VAL A 69 28.15 -33.38 -34.84
C VAL A 69 29.67 -33.55 -34.90
N ASP A 70 30.27 -33.30 -36.06
CA ASP A 70 31.72 -33.26 -36.23
C ASP A 70 32.23 -31.80 -36.18
N LEU A 71 33.28 -31.57 -35.38
CA LEU A 71 33.95 -30.27 -35.25
C LEU A 71 35.40 -30.40 -35.76
N THR A 72 35.72 -29.77 -36.88
CA THR A 72 37.10 -29.63 -37.36
C THR A 72 37.60 -28.19 -37.20
N THR A 73 38.69 -28.01 -36.46
CA THR A 73 39.43 -26.75 -36.37
C THR A 73 40.64 -26.79 -37.30
N GLY A 74 40.71 -25.86 -38.26
CA GLY A 74 41.84 -25.75 -39.19
C GLY A 74 42.65 -24.48 -38.94
N GLY A 75 43.94 -24.61 -38.62
CA GLY A 75 44.89 -23.50 -38.61
C GLY A 75 46.32 -23.94 -38.31
N SER A 76 47.20 -23.92 -39.32
CA SER A 76 48.66 -24.09 -39.15
C SER A 76 49.32 -22.80 -38.64
N PRO A 77 50.39 -22.87 -37.84
CA PRO A 77 51.06 -21.68 -37.32
C PRO A 77 52.02 -21.09 -38.37
N SER A 78 51.86 -19.82 -38.72
CA SER A 78 52.90 -19.05 -39.41
C SER A 78 53.46 -17.97 -38.50
N GLU A 79 54.76 -18.07 -38.20
CA GLU A 79 55.55 -17.01 -37.57
C GLU A 79 55.69 -15.80 -38.51
N SER A 80 55.29 -14.60 -38.08
CA SER A 80 56.07 -13.36 -38.25
C SER A 80 55.32 -12.14 -37.67
N SER A 81 56.11 -11.18 -37.21
CA SER A 81 55.74 -9.97 -36.50
C SER A 81 54.89 -9.00 -37.31
N GLY A 82 53.73 -8.61 -36.77
CA GLY A 82 52.86 -7.55 -37.27
C GLY A 82 51.40 -7.97 -37.14
N THR A 83 50.58 -7.14 -36.48
CA THR A 83 49.14 -7.32 -36.20
C THR A 83 48.42 -8.33 -37.12
N SER A 84 48.19 -9.55 -36.63
CA SER A 84 47.41 -10.55 -37.35
C SER A 84 46.03 -10.71 -36.72
N GLU A 85 44.99 -10.41 -37.48
CA GLU A 85 43.63 -10.87 -37.22
C GLU A 85 43.60 -12.39 -37.40
N SER A 86 43.11 -13.11 -36.39
CA SER A 86 42.82 -14.54 -36.50
C SER A 86 41.31 -14.74 -36.69
N SER A 87 40.88 -15.15 -37.89
CA SER A 87 39.51 -15.62 -38.12
C SER A 87 39.44 -17.14 -37.94
N THR A 88 38.56 -17.64 -37.07
CA THR A 88 38.29 -19.08 -36.94
C THR A 88 36.99 -19.41 -37.68
N LYS A 89 37.07 -20.26 -38.71
CA LYS A 89 35.89 -20.76 -39.44
C LYS A 89 35.41 -22.06 -38.79
N ILE A 90 34.14 -22.14 -38.41
CA ILE A 90 33.50 -23.35 -37.88
C ILE A 90 32.39 -23.74 -38.87
N THR A 91 32.43 -24.99 -39.33
CA THR A 91 31.39 -25.57 -40.19
C THR A 91 30.63 -26.63 -39.40
N VAL A 92 29.31 -26.65 -39.50
CA VAL A 92 28.45 -27.67 -38.85
C VAL A 92 27.63 -28.37 -39.93
N ASP A 93 27.84 -29.67 -40.08
CA ASP A 93 27.04 -30.54 -40.97
C ASP A 93 26.01 -31.32 -40.14
N VAL A 94 24.76 -31.37 -40.60
CA VAL A 94 23.68 -32.15 -39.97
C VAL A 94 23.06 -33.07 -41.01
N ASP A 95 23.01 -34.36 -40.72
CA ASP A 95 22.37 -35.40 -41.54
C ASP A 95 21.22 -36.03 -40.76
N VAL A 96 20.05 -36.18 -41.38
CA VAL A 96 18.84 -36.71 -40.72
C VAL A 96 18.25 -37.83 -41.57
N ASP A 97 18.26 -39.04 -41.02
CA ASP A 97 17.63 -40.23 -41.62
C ASP A 97 16.42 -40.63 -40.75
N ALA A 98 15.23 -40.76 -41.34
CA ALA A 98 14.01 -41.09 -40.60
C ALA A 98 13.14 -42.10 -41.36
N ASP A 99 12.87 -43.24 -40.70
CA ASP A 99 11.84 -44.20 -41.10
C ASP A 99 10.86 -44.37 -39.92
N ILE A 100 9.56 -44.17 -40.15
CA ILE A 100 8.53 -44.03 -39.11
C ILE A 100 7.66 -45.29 -39.05
N GLY A 101 7.66 -45.96 -37.90
CA GLY A 101 6.71 -47.02 -37.54
C GLY A 101 6.16 -46.84 -36.13
N ASP A 102 4.85 -47.02 -35.97
CA ASP A 102 4.04 -46.85 -34.75
C ASP A 102 4.63 -47.46 -33.46
N VAL A 103 4.34 -46.85 -32.30
CA VAL A 103 3.71 -47.47 -31.11
C VAL A 103 3.79 -46.60 -29.82
N ALA A 104 2.66 -46.60 -29.11
CA ALA A 104 2.40 -46.38 -27.66
C ALA A 104 2.54 -44.98 -27.03
N THR A 105 1.36 -44.46 -26.66
CA THR A 105 1.09 -43.47 -25.63
C THR A 105 1.67 -43.83 -24.25
N VAL A 106 2.49 -42.93 -23.69
CA VAL A 106 2.81 -42.84 -22.26
C VAL A 106 2.23 -41.53 -21.73
N PRO A 107 1.48 -41.50 -20.62
CA PRO A 107 0.89 -40.27 -20.10
C PRO A 107 1.96 -39.46 -19.37
N SER A 108 2.46 -38.39 -19.98
CA SER A 108 3.22 -37.37 -19.26
C SER A 108 2.25 -36.32 -18.71
N THR A 109 1.97 -36.40 -17.42
CA THR A 109 1.58 -35.26 -16.59
C THR A 109 2.73 -34.26 -16.57
N ALA A 110 2.87 -33.48 -17.63
CA ALA A 110 3.66 -32.27 -17.66
C ALA A 110 2.66 -31.10 -17.63
N PHE A 111 2.53 -30.46 -16.47
CA PHE A 111 1.87 -29.17 -16.34
C PHE A 111 2.65 -28.18 -17.22
N SER A 112 2.20 -27.94 -18.46
CA SER A 112 2.69 -26.80 -19.23
C SER A 112 1.90 -25.58 -18.77
N LEU A 113 2.42 -24.87 -17.78
CA LEU A 113 1.98 -23.51 -17.50
C LEU A 113 2.33 -22.69 -18.76
N LYS A 114 1.33 -22.30 -19.56
CA LYS A 114 1.52 -21.34 -20.65
C LYS A 114 1.72 -19.96 -20.01
N LEU A 115 2.90 -19.73 -19.46
CA LEU A 115 3.31 -18.40 -19.04
C LEU A 115 3.33 -17.50 -20.29
N PRO A 116 2.61 -16.37 -20.31
CA PRO A 116 2.66 -15.44 -21.43
C PRO A 116 4.10 -15.04 -21.74
N CYS A 117 4.42 -14.91 -23.02
CA CYS A 117 5.73 -14.53 -23.55
C CYS A 117 6.37 -13.23 -22.98
N MET A 118 5.64 -12.45 -22.16
CA MET A 118 6.20 -11.35 -21.35
C MET A 118 7.11 -11.86 -20.23
N TRP A 119 6.80 -13.02 -19.64
CA TRP A 119 7.53 -13.60 -18.50
C TRP A 119 8.98 -13.99 -18.81
N SER A 120 9.26 -14.50 -20.01
CA SER A 120 10.59 -15.02 -20.35
C SER A 120 11.64 -13.92 -20.62
N ARG A 121 11.21 -12.72 -21.02
CA ARG A 121 12.12 -11.57 -21.19
C ARG A 121 12.39 -10.86 -19.86
N PHE A 122 11.34 -10.67 -19.04
CA PHE A 122 11.47 -10.07 -17.71
C PHE A 122 12.41 -10.87 -16.78
N TYR A 123 12.36 -12.21 -16.83
CA TYR A 123 13.18 -13.05 -15.96
C TYR A 123 14.66 -13.15 -16.39
N GLN A 124 14.94 -13.16 -17.70
CA GLN A 124 16.31 -13.34 -18.22
C GLN A 124 17.20 -12.11 -18.03
N ASP A 125 16.64 -10.90 -18.05
CA ASP A 125 17.42 -9.67 -17.88
C ASP A 125 17.74 -9.34 -16.41
N ILE A 126 16.94 -9.81 -15.44
CA ILE A 126 17.07 -9.42 -14.01
C ILE A 126 17.99 -10.36 -13.21
N TYR A 127 18.02 -11.67 -13.49
CA TYR A 127 18.70 -12.65 -12.63
C TYR A 127 19.60 -13.62 -13.39
N SER A 128 20.77 -13.15 -13.84
CA SER A 128 21.88 -14.00 -14.28
C SER A 128 22.67 -14.63 -13.11
N LYS A 129 21.98 -15.08 -12.05
CA LYS A 129 22.57 -15.82 -10.92
C LYS A 129 22.08 -17.27 -10.93
N PRO A 130 22.91 -18.24 -10.47
CA PRO A 130 22.71 -19.65 -10.78
C PRO A 130 21.38 -20.13 -10.20
N ALA A 131 20.75 -21.05 -10.95
CA ALA A 131 19.48 -21.70 -10.65
C ALA A 131 19.21 -21.78 -9.15
N ALA A 132 18.11 -21.14 -8.73
CA ALA A 132 17.49 -21.44 -7.45
C ALA A 132 17.40 -22.97 -7.31
N SER A 133 17.69 -23.44 -6.10
CA SER A 133 17.59 -24.85 -5.74
C SER A 133 16.25 -25.43 -6.20
N THR A 134 16.21 -26.74 -6.38
CA THR A 134 15.07 -27.55 -6.84
C THR A 134 13.83 -27.51 -5.93
N ALA A 135 13.58 -26.42 -5.21
CA ALA A 135 12.31 -26.17 -4.55
C ALA A 135 11.25 -25.93 -5.63
N THR A 136 10.27 -26.83 -5.72
CA THR A 136 9.06 -26.62 -6.51
C THR A 136 8.37 -25.38 -5.96
N LEU A 137 8.29 -24.30 -6.73
CA LEU A 137 7.50 -23.13 -6.38
C LEU A 137 6.02 -23.55 -6.29
N ASP A 138 5.41 -23.42 -5.11
CA ASP A 138 3.98 -23.69 -4.91
C ASP A 138 3.18 -22.45 -5.34
N ILE A 139 2.92 -22.38 -6.65
CA ILE A 139 2.19 -21.26 -7.25
C ILE A 139 0.69 -21.60 -7.26
N LYS A 140 -0.13 -20.75 -6.61
CA LYS A 140 -1.58 -20.96 -6.47
C LYS A 140 -2.39 -19.87 -7.18
N PRO A 141 -3.57 -20.21 -7.72
CA PRO A 141 -4.50 -19.20 -8.18
C PRO A 141 -4.97 -18.31 -7.02
N ILE A 142 -5.44 -17.10 -7.31
CA ILE A 142 -6.03 -16.20 -6.30
C ILE A 142 -7.11 -16.93 -5.50
N GLY A 143 -7.03 -16.85 -4.18
CA GLY A 143 -7.93 -17.50 -3.24
C GLY A 143 -7.66 -19.00 -3.05
N GLY A 144 -6.62 -19.56 -3.66
CA GLY A 144 -6.25 -20.97 -3.56
C GLY A 144 -5.56 -21.35 -2.24
N THR A 145 -5.03 -20.36 -1.51
CA THR A 145 -4.40 -20.58 -0.21
C THR A 145 -5.43 -20.62 0.92
N SER A 146 -5.47 -21.74 1.65
CA SER A 146 -6.25 -21.88 2.89
C SER A 146 -5.42 -21.77 4.17
N ALA A 147 -4.09 -21.70 4.06
CA ALA A 147 -3.19 -21.60 5.21
C ALA A 147 -3.18 -20.16 5.75
N HIS A 148 -3.05 -20.00 7.06
CA HIS A 148 -3.07 -18.70 7.74
C HIS A 148 -1.66 -18.25 8.12
N ILE A 149 -1.37 -16.97 7.88
CA ILE A 149 -0.20 -16.28 8.44
C ILE A 149 -0.48 -15.92 9.91
N CYS A 150 -1.64 -15.34 10.22
CA CYS A 150 -2.01 -15.01 11.61
C CYS A 150 -2.33 -16.25 12.45
N GLU A 151 -2.26 -16.07 13.77
CA GLU A 151 -2.37 -17.14 14.75
C GLU A 151 -3.28 -16.73 15.91
N ALA A 152 -3.98 -17.68 16.49
CA ALA A 152 -4.70 -17.48 17.75
C ALA A 152 -3.74 -17.55 18.95
N SER A 153 -2.66 -18.33 18.89
CA SER A 153 -1.62 -18.47 19.91
C SER A 153 -0.31 -18.97 19.30
N ASP A 154 0.81 -18.71 19.96
CA ASP A 154 2.14 -19.11 19.51
C ASP A 154 2.25 -20.64 19.53
N ALA A 155 3.02 -21.20 18.60
CA ALA A 155 3.21 -22.63 18.49
C ALA A 155 3.96 -23.25 19.69
N LEU A 156 4.77 -22.48 20.43
CA LEU A 156 5.58 -22.96 21.55
C LEU A 156 6.43 -24.20 21.16
N ASP A 157 6.18 -25.36 21.79
CA ASP A 157 6.86 -26.63 21.51
C ASP A 157 6.05 -27.56 20.58
N ARG A 158 4.90 -27.09 20.06
CA ARG A 158 4.00 -27.85 19.18
C ARG A 158 4.54 -27.91 17.76
N THR A 159 5.41 -28.88 17.50
CA THR A 159 6.00 -29.11 16.17
C THR A 159 5.00 -29.30 15.03
N ASP A 160 3.76 -29.72 15.33
CA ASP A 160 2.68 -29.83 14.35
C ASP A 160 2.15 -28.48 13.84
N LEU A 161 2.41 -27.39 14.58
CA LEU A 161 2.07 -26.02 14.20
C LEU A 161 3.26 -25.26 13.57
N ILE A 162 4.44 -25.90 13.50
CA ILE A 162 5.68 -25.32 12.98
C ILE A 162 6.02 -25.98 11.64
N VAL A 163 5.10 -25.85 10.68
CA VAL A 163 5.24 -26.45 9.35
C VAL A 163 5.13 -25.37 8.28
N ASP A 164 6.18 -25.25 7.47
CA ASP A 164 6.24 -24.27 6.38
C ASP A 164 5.12 -24.49 5.35
N GLY A 165 4.46 -23.41 4.93
CA GLY A 165 3.28 -23.43 4.06
C GLY A 165 1.97 -23.90 4.72
N GLN A 166 1.94 -24.13 6.05
CA GLN A 166 0.74 -24.54 6.79
C GLN A 166 0.38 -23.53 7.88
N SER A 167 -0.87 -23.57 8.33
CA SER A 167 -1.36 -22.75 9.46
C SER A 167 -0.74 -23.18 10.80
N GLY A 168 -0.65 -22.23 11.73
CA GLY A 168 -0.43 -22.48 13.15
C GLY A 168 -1.76 -22.68 13.88
N ASP A 169 -1.89 -22.15 15.10
CA ASP A 169 -3.17 -22.19 15.81
C ASP A 169 -4.18 -21.27 15.14
N THR A 170 -5.31 -21.83 14.71
CA THR A 170 -6.41 -21.12 14.00
C THR A 170 -7.71 -21.13 14.79
N ASP A 171 -7.67 -21.57 16.05
CA ASP A 171 -8.81 -21.58 16.96
C ASP A 171 -8.96 -20.19 17.61
N TYR A 172 -9.33 -19.20 16.80
CA TYR A 172 -9.49 -17.81 17.23
C TYR A 172 -10.68 -17.69 18.21
N PRO A 173 -10.53 -16.93 19.31
CA PRO A 173 -11.49 -16.99 20.42
C PRO A 173 -12.82 -16.29 20.12
N PHE A 174 -12.81 -15.25 19.27
CA PHE A 174 -13.96 -14.35 19.07
C PHE A 174 -14.46 -14.27 17.63
N GLY A 175 -14.19 -15.29 16.81
CA GLY A 175 -14.75 -15.37 15.45
C GLY A 175 -13.94 -16.28 14.54
N THR A 176 -14.41 -16.46 13.31
CA THR A 176 -13.72 -17.29 12.31
C THR A 176 -12.97 -16.41 11.32
N ILE A 177 -11.72 -16.78 11.01
CA ILE A 177 -10.89 -16.14 9.99
C ILE A 177 -10.70 -17.11 8.82
N LYS A 178 -10.69 -16.62 7.58
CA LYS A 178 -10.36 -17.41 6.38
C LYS A 178 -9.66 -16.51 5.34
N PRO A 179 -8.53 -16.92 4.74
CA PRO A 179 -7.92 -16.16 3.65
C PRO A 179 -8.84 -16.13 2.41
N ILE A 180 -8.92 -14.95 1.77
CA ILE A 180 -9.60 -14.76 0.48
C ILE A 180 -8.62 -14.42 -0.66
N ALA A 181 -7.42 -13.98 -0.32
CA ALA A 181 -6.28 -13.82 -1.23
C ALA A 181 -4.97 -13.84 -0.42
N THR A 182 -3.89 -14.30 -1.04
CA THR A 182 -2.52 -14.28 -0.48
C THR A 182 -1.57 -13.67 -1.50
N VAL A 183 -0.64 -12.82 -1.05
CA VAL A 183 0.32 -12.17 -1.95
C VAL A 183 1.18 -13.22 -2.65
N GLY A 184 1.42 -13.03 -3.96
CA GLY A 184 2.07 -14.02 -4.82
C GLY A 184 1.12 -15.04 -5.45
N GLU A 185 -0.19 -14.99 -5.17
CA GLU A 185 -1.19 -15.68 -5.98
C GLU A 185 -1.43 -14.95 -7.32
N TYR A 186 -1.89 -15.68 -8.34
CA TYR A 186 -2.07 -15.18 -9.70
C TYR A 186 -3.44 -15.55 -10.28
N ASP A 187 -3.90 -14.81 -11.29
CA ASP A 187 -5.09 -15.19 -12.06
C ASP A 187 -4.74 -15.81 -13.43
N SER A 188 -5.75 -16.23 -14.20
CA SER A 188 -5.53 -16.83 -15.52
C SER A 188 -4.93 -15.88 -16.57
N ASP A 189 -5.03 -14.57 -16.35
CA ASP A 189 -4.49 -13.53 -17.23
C ASP A 189 -3.09 -13.05 -16.78
N ALA A 190 -2.53 -13.69 -15.74
CA ALA A 190 -1.26 -13.40 -15.10
C ALA A 190 -1.22 -12.04 -14.37
N GLU A 191 -2.37 -11.54 -13.93
CA GLU A 191 -2.44 -10.51 -12.89
C GLU A 191 -2.01 -11.14 -11.56
N LEU A 192 -1.31 -10.36 -10.72
CA LEU A 192 -0.69 -10.81 -9.48
C LEU A 192 -1.23 -10.01 -8.32
N VAL A 193 -1.40 -10.65 -7.16
CA VAL A 193 -1.49 -9.93 -5.91
C VAL A 193 -0.09 -9.46 -5.54
N VAL A 194 0.12 -8.15 -5.49
CA VAL A 194 1.42 -7.49 -5.25
C VAL A 194 1.36 -6.66 -3.96
N GLY A 195 2.45 -6.64 -3.21
CA GLY A 195 2.61 -5.82 -2.00
C GLY A 195 1.77 -6.30 -0.83
N VAL A 196 2.13 -5.83 0.36
CA VAL A 196 1.39 -6.07 1.60
C VAL A 196 0.06 -5.32 1.57
N PRO A 197 -1.06 -5.89 2.02
CA PRO A 197 -2.35 -5.20 2.03
C PRO A 197 -2.45 -4.17 3.15
N ASP A 198 -2.86 -2.96 2.80
CA ASP A 198 -2.97 -1.86 3.75
C ASP A 198 -4.37 -1.23 3.67
N GLY A 199 -4.65 -0.36 2.71
CA GLY A 199 -6.00 0.16 2.47
C GLY A 199 -6.98 -0.84 1.84
N MET A 200 -8.28 -0.73 2.17
CA MET A 200 -9.32 -1.63 1.63
C MET A 200 -10.64 -0.93 1.28
N GLY A 201 -11.35 -1.49 0.29
CA GLY A 201 -12.63 -0.99 -0.23
C GLY A 201 -13.44 -2.11 -0.85
N ALA A 202 -14.77 -1.98 -0.95
CA ALA A 202 -15.61 -2.95 -1.64
C ALA A 202 -16.89 -2.34 -2.17
N ILE A 203 -17.23 -2.72 -3.40
CA ILE A 203 -18.44 -2.27 -4.10
C ILE A 203 -19.12 -3.45 -4.79
N LEU A 204 -20.39 -3.26 -5.17
CA LEU A 204 -20.98 -4.10 -6.21
C LEU A 204 -20.42 -3.66 -7.57
N LEU A 205 -19.84 -4.61 -8.30
CA LEU A 205 -19.56 -4.45 -9.73
C LEU A 205 -20.87 -4.64 -10.52
N ASP A 206 -21.61 -5.68 -10.14
CA ASP A 206 -22.96 -6.01 -10.59
C ASP A 206 -23.72 -6.70 -9.44
N ASP A 207 -24.99 -7.05 -9.64
CA ASP A 207 -25.83 -7.64 -8.58
C ASP A 207 -25.32 -8.98 -8.03
N ASN A 208 -24.46 -9.68 -8.78
CA ASN A 208 -23.91 -11.00 -8.44
C ASN A 208 -22.41 -10.97 -8.14
N THR A 209 -21.77 -9.81 -8.15
CA THR A 209 -20.30 -9.70 -8.05
C THR A 209 -19.91 -8.58 -7.09
N VAL A 210 -19.20 -8.96 -6.02
CA VAL A 210 -18.56 -8.03 -5.09
C VAL A 210 -17.13 -7.83 -5.53
N ARG A 211 -16.74 -6.59 -5.81
CA ARG A 211 -15.35 -6.23 -6.04
C ARG A 211 -14.74 -5.81 -4.70
N VAL A 212 -13.71 -6.50 -4.26
CA VAL A 212 -12.84 -6.08 -3.15
C VAL A 212 -11.63 -5.37 -3.75
N ILE A 213 -11.43 -4.12 -3.37
CA ILE A 213 -10.31 -3.26 -3.77
C ILE A 213 -9.34 -3.23 -2.60
N VAL A 214 -8.06 -3.42 -2.89
CA VAL A 214 -6.99 -3.33 -1.91
C VAL A 214 -5.90 -2.46 -2.46
N GLN A 215 -5.51 -1.47 -1.68
CA GLN A 215 -4.25 -0.78 -1.89
C GLN A 215 -3.15 -1.57 -1.18
N SER A 216 -2.05 -1.77 -1.89
CA SER A 216 -0.88 -2.45 -1.34
C SER A 216 0.19 -1.46 -0.93
N GLU A 217 0.77 -1.63 0.24
CA GLU A 217 1.99 -0.93 0.64
C GLU A 217 3.20 -1.65 0.01
N SER A 218 4.07 -0.90 -0.67
CA SER A 218 5.25 -1.43 -1.36
C SER A 218 6.30 -0.35 -1.48
N TYR A 219 7.50 -0.66 -1.01
CA TYR A 219 8.61 0.29 -0.99
C TYR A 219 9.45 0.24 -2.26
N GLY A 220 9.24 -0.77 -3.10
CA GLY A 220 9.91 -0.95 -4.38
C GLY A 220 11.43 -0.66 -4.33
N PRO A 221 11.97 0.14 -5.27
CA PRO A 221 13.39 0.42 -5.37
C PRO A 221 13.93 1.27 -4.20
N VAL A 222 13.06 1.95 -3.43
CA VAL A 222 13.50 2.76 -2.29
C VAL A 222 14.19 1.86 -1.26
N VAL A 223 13.69 0.64 -1.07
CA VAL A 223 14.24 -0.32 -0.08
C VAL A 223 15.01 -1.46 -0.72
N ARG A 224 14.53 -2.07 -1.81
CA ARG A 224 15.11 -3.33 -2.31
C ARG A 224 15.20 -3.42 -3.83
N TYR A 225 14.11 -3.79 -4.49
CA TYR A 225 14.01 -3.94 -5.94
C TYR A 225 12.67 -3.36 -6.38
N GLU A 226 12.58 -2.97 -7.64
CA GLU A 226 11.30 -2.57 -8.23
C GLU A 226 10.31 -3.74 -8.19
N SER A 227 9.10 -3.49 -7.68
CA SER A 227 7.97 -4.43 -7.72
C SER A 227 7.42 -4.57 -9.15
N TYR A 228 6.62 -5.62 -9.38
CA TYR A 228 5.93 -5.86 -10.65
C TYR A 228 5.23 -4.59 -11.17
N PRO A 229 5.48 -4.14 -12.41
CA PRO A 229 5.00 -2.83 -12.84
C PRO A 229 3.54 -2.87 -13.30
N TRP A 230 2.82 -1.76 -13.09
CA TRP A 230 1.49 -1.53 -13.65
C TRP A 230 1.48 -0.34 -14.61
N PHE A 231 0.59 -0.39 -15.61
CA PHE A 231 0.62 0.51 -16.76
C PHE A 231 -0.60 1.43 -16.82
N VAL A 232 -0.37 2.70 -17.12
CA VAL A 232 -1.42 3.72 -17.24
C VAL A 232 -1.41 4.40 -18.60
N ASN A 233 -2.48 5.15 -18.86
CA ASN A 233 -2.58 6.10 -19.97
C ASN A 233 -2.37 5.43 -21.34
N GLY A 234 -2.85 4.19 -21.47
CA GLY A 234 -2.67 3.37 -22.67
C GLY A 234 -1.26 2.79 -22.84
N LYS A 235 -0.62 2.41 -21.72
CA LYS A 235 0.77 1.92 -21.65
C LYS A 235 1.82 2.96 -22.07
N LYS A 236 1.51 4.24 -21.86
CA LYS A 236 2.43 5.36 -22.14
C LYS A 236 3.27 5.76 -20.93
N ALA A 237 2.88 5.29 -19.75
CA ALA A 237 3.65 5.39 -18.53
C ALA A 237 3.41 4.13 -17.68
N SER A 238 4.35 3.81 -16.80
CA SER A 238 4.22 2.76 -15.81
C SER A 238 4.71 3.18 -14.43
N PHE A 239 4.19 2.47 -13.42
CA PHE A 239 4.61 2.60 -12.03
C PHE A 239 5.15 1.25 -11.54
N THR A 240 6.16 1.33 -10.69
CA THR A 240 6.53 0.30 -9.71
C THR A 240 6.19 0.83 -8.31
N GLY A 241 6.45 0.07 -7.25
CA GLY A 241 6.08 0.41 -5.88
C GLY A 241 4.68 -0.08 -5.55
N SER A 242 3.87 0.77 -4.93
CA SER A 242 2.51 0.45 -4.50
C SER A 242 1.50 0.30 -5.64
N HIS A 243 0.47 -0.51 -5.38
CA HIS A 243 -0.60 -0.88 -6.31
C HIS A 243 -1.98 -0.55 -5.72
N ILE A 244 -2.97 -0.40 -6.61
CA ILE A 244 -4.38 -0.36 -6.24
C ILE A 244 -5.06 -1.43 -7.07
N GLN A 245 -5.19 -2.61 -6.47
CA GLN A 245 -5.61 -3.84 -7.13
C GLN A 245 -7.00 -4.26 -6.65
N TYR A 246 -7.66 -5.14 -7.39
CA TYR A 246 -8.96 -5.68 -6.99
C TYR A 246 -9.07 -7.18 -7.27
N VAL A 247 -9.96 -7.83 -6.52
CA VAL A 247 -10.47 -9.18 -6.81
C VAL A 247 -11.99 -9.14 -6.80
N ASP A 248 -12.58 -9.68 -7.86
CA ASP A 248 -14.02 -9.83 -8.02
C ASP A 248 -14.45 -11.21 -7.52
N TYR A 249 -15.42 -11.24 -6.61
CA TYR A 249 -15.94 -12.46 -6.00
C TYR A 249 -17.42 -12.66 -6.34
N ASP A 250 -17.84 -13.92 -6.51
CA ASP A 250 -19.24 -14.29 -6.54
C ASP A 250 -19.92 -13.92 -5.23
N ARG A 251 -20.89 -13.01 -5.31
CA ARG A 251 -21.56 -12.44 -4.13
C ARG A 251 -22.30 -13.49 -3.31
N THR A 252 -22.90 -14.49 -3.96
CA THR A 252 -23.66 -15.53 -3.26
C THR A 252 -22.73 -16.46 -2.51
N MET A 253 -21.62 -16.86 -3.14
CA MET A 253 -20.62 -17.70 -2.49
C MET A 253 -19.90 -16.96 -1.37
N LEU A 254 -19.55 -15.68 -1.59
CA LEU A 254 -18.88 -14.85 -0.58
C LEU A 254 -19.74 -14.68 0.68
N ALA A 255 -21.05 -14.43 0.51
CA ALA A 255 -22.00 -14.33 1.63
C ALA A 255 -22.12 -15.62 2.46
N ALA A 256 -21.84 -16.78 1.86
CA ALA A 256 -21.89 -18.08 2.53
C ALA A 256 -20.49 -18.57 2.93
N PHE A 257 -19.43 -17.80 2.69
CA PHE A 257 -18.05 -18.31 2.77
C PHE A 257 -17.63 -18.68 4.20
N GLN A 258 -18.20 -18.00 5.19
CA GLN A 258 -17.92 -18.29 6.59
C GLN A 258 -18.80 -19.43 7.14
N ASP A 259 -19.87 -19.83 6.44
CA ASP A 259 -20.84 -20.81 6.95
C ASP A 259 -20.26 -22.20 7.16
N GLU A 260 -20.91 -22.98 8.03
CA GLU A 260 -20.54 -24.37 8.26
C GLU A 260 -20.63 -25.18 6.95
N GLY A 261 -19.55 -25.88 6.61
CA GLY A 261 -19.47 -26.66 5.37
C GLY A 261 -19.10 -25.87 4.12
N ALA A 262 -18.84 -24.56 4.23
CA ALA A 262 -18.29 -23.76 3.14
C ALA A 262 -16.90 -24.28 2.70
N PRO A 263 -16.50 -24.06 1.43
CA PRO A 263 -15.18 -24.46 0.94
C PRO A 263 -14.04 -23.90 1.78
N ALA A 264 -12.94 -24.64 1.93
CA ALA A 264 -11.76 -24.19 2.69
C ALA A 264 -11.02 -23.03 2.00
N THR A 265 -11.11 -22.92 0.68
CA THR A 265 -10.43 -21.92 -0.16
C THR A 265 -11.45 -21.00 -0.83
N ALA A 266 -11.05 -19.75 -1.09
CA ALA A 266 -11.87 -18.76 -1.79
C ALA A 266 -11.83 -18.89 -3.31
N GLU A 267 -10.91 -19.69 -3.87
CA GLU A 267 -10.66 -19.86 -5.31
C GLU A 267 -11.94 -20.00 -6.14
N SER A 268 -12.87 -20.86 -5.70
CA SER A 268 -14.12 -21.12 -6.42
C SER A 268 -15.06 -19.91 -6.51
N MET A 269 -14.86 -18.90 -5.67
CA MET A 269 -15.63 -17.66 -5.66
C MET A 269 -15.00 -16.60 -6.57
N VAL A 270 -13.74 -16.73 -6.96
CA VAL A 270 -13.03 -15.70 -7.75
C VAL A 270 -13.57 -15.66 -9.17
N LYS A 271 -13.97 -14.46 -9.60
CA LYS A 271 -14.48 -14.15 -10.94
C LYS A 271 -13.47 -13.41 -11.82
N GLY A 272 -12.50 -12.72 -11.21
CA GLY A 272 -11.44 -12.00 -11.90
C GLY A 272 -10.65 -11.11 -10.95
N SER A 273 -9.57 -10.51 -11.43
CA SER A 273 -8.77 -9.55 -10.68
C SER A 273 -8.12 -8.52 -11.61
N GLY A 274 -7.33 -7.61 -11.04
CA GLY A 274 -6.40 -6.75 -11.78
C GLY A 274 -6.17 -5.39 -11.14
N GLU A 275 -5.44 -4.54 -11.83
CA GLU A 275 -5.20 -3.15 -11.42
C GLU A 275 -6.43 -2.27 -11.64
N LEU A 276 -6.84 -1.54 -10.60
CA LEU A 276 -7.98 -0.62 -10.66
C LEU A 276 -7.67 0.59 -11.54
N VAL A 277 -6.46 1.15 -11.44
CA VAL A 277 -6.10 2.40 -12.11
C VAL A 277 -5.60 2.14 -13.53
N LYS A 278 -6.30 2.70 -14.52
CA LYS A 278 -5.89 2.66 -15.94
C LYS A 278 -5.47 4.03 -16.47
N ARG A 279 -5.82 5.11 -15.77
CA ARG A 279 -5.42 6.49 -16.07
C ARG A 279 -4.89 7.18 -14.83
N ALA A 280 -3.81 7.93 -14.95
CA ALA A 280 -3.25 8.70 -13.84
C ALA A 280 -3.01 10.16 -14.27
N TYR A 281 -3.45 11.09 -13.42
CA TYR A 281 -3.27 12.53 -13.57
C TYR A 281 -2.43 13.08 -12.43
N ASN A 282 -1.46 13.93 -12.76
CA ASN A 282 -0.60 14.60 -11.78
C ASN A 282 -1.27 15.87 -11.19
N LEU A 283 -0.57 16.54 -10.28
CA LEU A 283 -1.04 17.77 -9.62
C LEU A 283 -1.35 18.94 -10.58
N LYS A 284 -0.85 18.92 -11.83
CA LYS A 284 -1.21 19.91 -12.86
C LYS A 284 -2.49 19.55 -13.61
N GLY A 285 -3.11 18.41 -13.29
CA GLY A 285 -4.22 17.84 -14.05
C GLY A 285 -3.78 17.24 -15.40
N GLU A 286 -2.48 17.01 -15.61
CA GLU A 286 -1.96 16.41 -16.82
C GLU A 286 -1.92 14.89 -16.68
N LEU A 287 -2.17 14.17 -17.78
CA LEU A 287 -1.89 12.74 -17.81
C LEU A 287 -0.41 12.50 -17.53
N VAL A 288 -0.12 11.58 -16.61
CA VAL A 288 1.25 11.12 -16.36
C VAL A 288 1.84 10.50 -17.63
N GLN A 289 3.09 10.84 -17.94
CA GLN A 289 3.83 10.35 -19.10
C GLN A 289 5.10 9.64 -18.67
N ALA A 290 5.73 8.90 -19.58
CA ALA A 290 7.04 8.33 -19.34
C ALA A 290 8.04 9.39 -18.86
N ARG A 291 8.89 9.00 -17.90
CA ARG A 291 9.94 9.86 -17.38
C ARG A 291 10.94 10.17 -18.50
N ASN A 292 11.46 11.39 -18.52
CA ASN A 292 12.62 11.69 -19.35
C ASN A 292 13.82 10.81 -18.91
N THR A 293 14.47 10.16 -19.86
CA THR A 293 15.64 9.29 -19.63
C THR A 293 16.90 9.82 -20.30
N THR A 294 16.85 11.03 -20.86
CA THR A 294 17.98 11.68 -21.49
C THR A 294 19.01 12.04 -20.43
N VAL A 295 20.22 11.50 -20.56
CA VAL A 295 21.36 11.86 -19.71
C VAL A 295 22.02 13.11 -20.29
N GLU A 296 22.08 14.16 -19.49
CA GLU A 296 22.71 15.45 -19.81
C GLU A 296 24.24 15.34 -19.71
N ALA A 297 24.95 16.36 -20.20
CA ALA A 297 26.42 16.35 -20.29
C ALA A 297 27.14 16.23 -18.93
N ASP A 298 26.47 16.58 -17.83
CA ASP A 298 26.97 16.46 -16.46
C ASP A 298 26.61 15.11 -15.80
N GLY A 299 25.95 14.21 -16.53
CA GLY A 299 25.54 12.89 -16.04
C GLY A 299 24.19 12.86 -15.33
N THR A 300 23.49 14.00 -15.21
CA THR A 300 22.12 14.06 -14.66
C THR A 300 21.09 13.61 -15.68
N VAL A 301 19.90 13.20 -15.23
CA VAL A 301 18.77 12.93 -16.12
C VAL A 301 17.93 14.20 -16.26
N GLY A 302 17.64 14.58 -17.51
CA GLY A 302 16.89 15.79 -17.81
C GLY A 302 15.48 15.78 -17.20
N ALA A 303 14.96 16.96 -16.90
CA ALA A 303 13.64 17.12 -16.28
C ALA A 303 12.48 16.57 -17.14
N THR A 304 11.46 16.03 -16.48
CA THR A 304 10.17 15.68 -17.10
C THR A 304 9.19 16.84 -16.95
N LYS A 305 9.13 17.72 -17.95
CA LYS A 305 8.38 18.99 -17.82
C LYS A 305 6.86 18.88 -17.95
N VAL A 306 6.38 17.80 -18.55
CA VAL A 306 4.96 17.52 -18.81
C VAL A 306 4.66 16.10 -18.35
N GLY A 307 3.59 15.91 -17.59
CA GLY A 307 3.16 14.59 -17.13
C GLY A 307 4.10 13.94 -16.10
N ALA A 308 4.88 14.71 -15.34
CA ALA A 308 5.66 14.17 -14.23
C ALA A 308 4.77 13.62 -13.12
N HIS A 309 5.21 12.53 -12.46
CA HIS A 309 4.69 12.15 -11.14
C HIS A 309 5.47 12.94 -10.08
N PHE A 310 4.82 13.96 -9.50
CA PHE A 310 5.51 14.95 -8.66
C PHE A 310 5.99 14.41 -7.31
N SER A 311 5.48 13.26 -6.87
CA SER A 311 6.01 12.55 -5.71
C SER A 311 7.42 12.00 -5.96
N ASN A 312 7.94 12.09 -7.18
CA ASN A 312 9.33 11.72 -7.51
C ASN A 312 10.19 12.90 -7.91
N THR A 313 9.64 14.12 -7.97
CA THR A 313 10.33 15.26 -8.58
C THR A 313 10.19 16.55 -7.77
N ASP A 314 11.02 17.53 -8.12
CA ASP A 314 10.69 18.92 -7.80
C ASP A 314 9.59 19.47 -8.74
N LYS A 315 9.17 20.72 -8.49
CA LYS A 315 8.13 21.40 -9.29
C LYS A 315 8.45 21.53 -10.78
N ASP A 316 9.74 21.51 -11.13
CA ASP A 316 10.23 21.69 -12.51
C ASP A 316 10.40 20.34 -13.24
N GLY A 317 10.16 19.23 -12.53
CA GLY A 317 10.19 17.87 -13.05
C GLY A 317 11.56 17.21 -12.96
N ASN A 318 12.51 17.75 -12.19
CA ASN A 318 13.79 17.11 -11.92
C ASN A 318 13.60 16.01 -10.88
N TRP A 319 14.18 14.84 -11.12
CA TRP A 319 14.09 13.71 -10.20
C TRP A 319 14.72 14.03 -8.84
N ALA A 320 14.04 13.65 -7.76
CA ALA A 320 14.43 13.98 -6.39
C ALA A 320 14.64 12.77 -5.46
N THR A 321 14.32 11.54 -5.88
CA THR A 321 14.24 10.38 -4.98
C THR A 321 15.55 9.58 -4.89
N GLY A 322 15.83 9.01 -3.71
CA GLY A 322 17.01 8.17 -3.43
C GLY A 322 16.68 6.75 -2.94
N THR A 323 17.68 6.03 -2.40
CA THR A 323 17.52 4.67 -1.82
C THR A 323 18.05 4.51 -0.41
N TYR A 324 17.57 3.46 0.26
CA TYR A 324 17.98 3.01 1.59
C TYR A 324 19.46 2.61 1.68
N HIS A 325 20.00 1.97 0.63
CA HIS A 325 21.31 1.29 0.69
C HIS A 325 22.50 2.12 0.18
N SER A 326 22.27 3.22 -0.55
CA SER A 326 23.37 3.97 -1.17
C SER A 326 23.33 5.50 -0.99
N HIS A 327 22.25 6.07 -0.43
CA HIS A 327 22.02 7.53 -0.37
C HIS A 327 22.14 8.25 -1.74
N GLY A 328 22.30 7.51 -2.84
CA GLY A 328 22.33 8.04 -4.20
C GLY A 328 20.95 8.01 -4.83
N VAL A 329 20.77 8.88 -5.83
CA VAL A 329 19.61 8.86 -6.72
C VAL A 329 19.52 7.50 -7.39
N VAL A 330 18.36 6.83 -7.27
CA VAL A 330 18.09 5.60 -8.03
C VAL A 330 16.81 5.78 -8.80
N LEU A 331 16.98 5.65 -10.11
CA LEU A 331 15.91 5.67 -11.06
C LEU A 331 15.38 4.25 -11.22
N PRO A 332 14.05 4.04 -11.22
CA PRO A 332 13.46 2.85 -11.79
C PRO A 332 14.05 2.56 -13.18
N THR A 333 14.37 1.29 -13.39
CA THR A 333 15.02 0.71 -14.57
C THR A 333 14.03 0.05 -15.52
N PHE A 334 12.86 -0.39 -15.03
CA PHE A 334 11.81 -0.96 -15.88
C PHE A 334 10.45 -0.27 -15.77
N ALA A 335 10.18 0.44 -14.67
CA ALA A 335 9.06 1.38 -14.60
C ALA A 335 9.49 2.82 -14.92
N ASP A 336 8.55 3.69 -15.27
CA ASP A 336 8.84 5.12 -15.45
C ASP A 336 8.95 5.84 -14.10
N TRP A 337 8.08 5.48 -13.16
CA TRP A 337 7.91 6.13 -11.87
C TRP A 337 7.83 5.12 -10.73
N ASN A 338 8.13 5.56 -9.51
CA ASN A 338 7.82 4.81 -8.30
C ASN A 338 6.59 5.44 -7.65
N MET A 339 5.50 4.69 -7.53
CA MET A 339 4.43 5.02 -6.59
C MET A 339 5.00 4.79 -5.19
N MET A 340 5.13 5.84 -4.39
CA MET A 340 5.66 5.72 -3.03
C MET A 340 4.74 4.87 -2.17
N SER A 341 5.20 4.57 -0.95
CA SER A 341 4.42 3.82 0.02
C SER A 341 3.02 4.39 0.11
N LEU A 342 2.02 3.62 -0.31
CA LEU A 342 0.64 3.98 -0.08
C LEU A 342 0.29 3.48 1.32
N CYS A 343 -0.14 4.37 2.21
CA CYS A 343 -0.65 4.01 3.52
C CYS A 343 -2.18 4.10 3.52
N SER A 344 -2.83 3.10 4.09
CA SER A 344 -4.26 3.01 4.41
C SER A 344 -5.22 3.87 3.60
N ALA A 345 -5.64 3.31 2.47
CA ALA A 345 -6.74 3.83 1.66
C ALA A 345 -8.13 3.49 2.23
N HIS A 346 -9.10 4.36 1.96
CA HIS A 346 -10.51 4.19 2.32
C HIS A 346 -11.44 4.40 1.12
N LEU A 347 -12.52 3.63 1.06
CA LEU A 347 -13.56 3.79 0.04
C LEU A 347 -14.58 4.84 0.50
N GLU A 348 -14.70 5.91 -0.26
CA GLU A 348 -15.73 6.93 -0.08
C GLU A 348 -16.87 6.67 -1.05
N GLU A 349 -18.02 6.31 -0.49
CA GLU A 349 -19.15 5.87 -1.27
C GLU A 349 -20.03 7.05 -1.66
N LYS A 350 -20.57 6.99 -2.88
CA LYS A 350 -21.54 7.96 -3.36
C LYS A 350 -22.67 8.13 -2.34
N PHE A 351 -22.93 9.37 -1.94
CA PHE A 351 -24.01 9.72 -1.02
C PHE A 351 -23.95 8.95 0.31
N GLN A 352 -22.76 8.78 0.87
CA GLN A 352 -22.50 8.04 2.11
C GLN A 352 -23.40 8.45 3.27
N TRP A 353 -23.73 9.73 3.36
CA TRP A 353 -24.41 10.31 4.53
C TRP A 353 -25.88 10.66 4.29
N GLY A 354 -26.41 10.38 3.10
CA GLY A 354 -27.78 10.71 2.72
C GLY A 354 -27.87 11.27 1.31
N SER A 355 -29.10 11.48 0.83
CA SER A 355 -29.36 11.94 -0.54
C SER A 355 -28.61 13.24 -0.87
N GLY A 356 -27.57 13.16 -1.71
CA GLY A 356 -26.74 14.30 -2.11
C GLY A 356 -25.67 14.74 -1.09
N ILE A 357 -25.61 14.11 0.08
CA ILE A 357 -24.68 14.44 1.16
C ILE A 357 -23.45 13.55 1.05
N GLY A 358 -22.27 14.17 1.07
CA GLY A 358 -20.99 13.53 0.80
C GLY A 358 -20.56 13.54 -0.65
N VAL A 359 -19.62 12.68 -1.05
CA VAL A 359 -19.15 12.61 -2.44
C VAL A 359 -20.26 12.23 -3.43
N GLN A 360 -20.12 12.69 -4.68
CA GLN A 360 -21.08 12.47 -5.77
C GLN A 360 -20.83 11.16 -6.54
N ASP A 361 -19.61 10.62 -6.42
CA ASP A 361 -19.13 9.42 -7.09
C ASP A 361 -18.54 8.45 -6.06
N ASP A 362 -18.57 7.16 -6.35
CA ASP A 362 -17.76 6.19 -5.59
C ASP A 362 -16.29 6.45 -5.92
N LEU A 363 -15.50 6.82 -4.92
CA LEU A 363 -14.08 7.08 -5.09
C LEU A 363 -13.25 6.40 -4.00
N TYR A 364 -12.06 5.97 -4.38
CA TYR A 364 -11.12 5.36 -3.46
C TYR A 364 -10.03 6.37 -3.12
N MET A 365 -9.96 6.78 -1.85
CA MET A 365 -9.01 7.77 -1.35
C MET A 365 -7.78 7.03 -0.83
N THR A 366 -6.60 7.40 -1.31
CA THR A 366 -5.30 6.85 -0.87
C THR A 366 -4.26 7.96 -0.84
N ASN A 367 -3.06 7.68 -0.36
CA ASN A 367 -2.03 8.69 -0.12
C ASN A 367 -0.65 8.08 -0.16
N GLU A 368 0.30 8.81 -0.73
CA GLU A 368 1.71 8.51 -0.55
C GLU A 368 2.15 9.00 0.84
N GLU A 369 2.73 8.12 1.64
CA GLU A 369 2.96 8.34 3.08
C GLU A 369 4.37 8.87 3.37
N TRP A 370 5.39 8.12 2.94
CA TRP A 370 6.78 8.46 3.20
C TRP A 370 7.70 8.15 2.02
N MET A 371 8.90 8.74 2.06
CA MET A 371 9.96 8.44 1.10
C MET A 371 11.35 8.71 1.68
N ARG A 372 12.40 8.47 0.89
CA ARG A 372 13.76 8.88 1.21
C ARG A 372 14.38 9.76 0.13
N LEU A 373 14.68 11.00 0.51
CA LEU A 373 15.46 11.91 -0.31
C LEU A 373 16.98 11.74 -0.08
N PRO A 374 17.82 11.94 -1.10
CA PRO A 374 19.27 12.10 -0.94
C PRO A 374 19.60 13.23 0.04
N SER A 375 20.66 13.12 0.83
CA SER A 375 20.97 14.08 1.91
C SER A 375 21.22 15.52 1.46
N ASP A 376 21.58 15.72 0.18
CA ASP A 376 21.80 17.01 -0.47
C ASP A 376 20.59 17.50 -1.26
N GLN A 377 19.48 16.75 -1.27
CA GLN A 377 18.25 17.16 -1.92
C GLN A 377 17.57 18.27 -1.11
N ASP A 378 17.40 19.43 -1.73
CA ASP A 378 16.78 20.59 -1.11
C ASP A 378 15.48 21.02 -1.82
N SER A 379 15.11 20.39 -2.94
CA SER A 379 14.00 20.80 -3.81
C SER A 379 13.10 19.60 -4.09
N TYR A 380 11.84 19.63 -3.66
CA TYR A 380 10.91 18.51 -3.79
C TYR A 380 9.48 19.01 -3.64
N VAL A 381 8.52 18.43 -4.37
CA VAL A 381 7.10 18.84 -4.25
C VAL A 381 6.48 18.36 -2.95
N GLY A 382 6.68 17.09 -2.61
CA GLY A 382 6.00 16.43 -1.50
C GLY A 382 5.25 15.18 -1.96
N LEU A 383 4.55 14.56 -1.00
CA LEU A 383 3.77 13.34 -1.20
C LEU A 383 2.28 13.69 -1.19
N ALA A 384 1.60 13.37 -2.30
CA ALA A 384 0.21 13.73 -2.50
C ALA A 384 -0.74 12.64 -1.99
N ALA A 385 -1.93 13.07 -1.58
CA ALA A 385 -3.10 12.21 -1.60
C ALA A 385 -3.58 11.99 -3.04
N HIS A 386 -4.34 10.93 -3.27
CA HIS A 386 -4.91 10.57 -4.57
C HIS A 386 -6.39 10.18 -4.42
N ALA A 387 -7.24 10.74 -5.28
CA ALA A 387 -8.61 10.27 -5.46
C ALA A 387 -8.70 9.39 -6.71
N VAL A 388 -9.19 8.16 -6.55
CA VAL A 388 -9.43 7.24 -7.68
C VAL A 388 -10.92 7.23 -8.01
N ASP A 389 -11.26 7.73 -9.19
CA ASP A 389 -12.57 7.53 -9.81
C ASP A 389 -12.71 6.06 -10.22
N ILE A 390 -13.52 5.32 -9.47
CA ILE A 390 -13.66 3.86 -9.65
C ILE A 390 -14.36 3.53 -10.97
N GLU A 391 -15.40 4.29 -11.33
CA GLU A 391 -16.16 4.07 -12.57
C GLU A 391 -15.27 4.27 -13.80
N ASN A 392 -14.44 5.31 -13.77
CA ASN A 392 -13.57 5.69 -14.87
C ASN A 392 -12.17 5.08 -14.78
N GLN A 393 -11.83 4.39 -13.70
CA GLN A 393 -10.50 3.82 -13.46
C GLN A 393 -9.38 4.87 -13.58
N ALA A 394 -9.62 6.04 -12.99
CA ALA A 394 -8.74 7.21 -13.13
C ALA A 394 -8.31 7.75 -11.76
N MET A 395 -7.01 7.82 -11.53
CA MET A 395 -6.39 8.37 -10.32
C MET A 395 -5.95 9.81 -10.54
N TYR A 396 -6.20 10.66 -9.53
CA TYR A 396 -5.89 12.08 -9.56
C TYR A 396 -5.11 12.47 -8.30
N ALA A 397 -3.90 12.97 -8.46
CA ALA A 397 -3.14 13.57 -7.36
C ALA A 397 -3.85 14.84 -6.86
N LEU A 398 -3.92 15.00 -5.55
CA LEU A 398 -4.66 16.07 -4.87
C LEU A 398 -3.72 17.05 -4.18
N GLY A 399 -3.95 18.35 -4.40
CA GLY A 399 -3.25 19.43 -3.70
C GLY A 399 -3.98 19.97 -2.47
N VAL A 400 -5.26 19.63 -2.28
CA VAL A 400 -6.13 20.28 -1.28
C VAL A 400 -5.74 19.97 0.18
N PHE A 401 -5.12 18.83 0.44
CA PHE A 401 -4.82 18.37 1.80
C PHE A 401 -3.45 18.77 2.34
N THR A 402 -2.62 19.47 1.55
CA THR A 402 -1.13 19.57 1.66
C THR A 402 -0.40 18.41 0.99
N GLN A 403 0.93 18.48 0.91
CA GLN A 403 1.81 17.49 0.26
C GLN A 403 2.82 16.87 1.25
N GLY A 404 2.46 16.78 2.53
CA GLY A 404 3.32 16.23 3.58
C GLY A 404 3.37 14.69 3.66
N GLY A 405 2.50 14.01 2.92
CA GLY A 405 2.17 12.61 3.19
C GLY A 405 1.16 12.47 4.32
N PHE A 406 0.47 11.33 4.34
CA PHE A 406 -0.69 11.06 5.20
C PHE A 406 -0.68 9.59 5.60
N GLU A 407 -1.40 9.22 6.65
CA GLU A 407 -1.69 7.79 6.95
C GLU A 407 -3.01 7.38 6.31
N LYS A 408 -4.11 8.05 6.69
CA LYS A 408 -5.45 7.74 6.22
C LYS A 408 -6.26 9.01 6.04
N ILE A 409 -7.15 9.00 5.06
CA ILE A 409 -8.08 10.10 4.78
C ILE A 409 -9.47 9.53 4.68
N VAL A 410 -10.37 9.94 5.58
CA VAL A 410 -11.76 9.48 5.61
C VAL A 410 -12.74 10.61 5.42
N GLU A 411 -13.81 10.37 4.68
CA GLU A 411 -14.96 11.27 4.63
C GLU A 411 -15.78 11.21 5.94
N PHE A 412 -16.37 12.33 6.33
CA PHE A 412 -17.42 12.37 7.35
C PHE A 412 -18.50 13.38 6.96
N SER A 413 -19.68 13.30 7.58
CA SER A 413 -20.84 14.07 7.11
C SER A 413 -20.69 15.57 7.36
N THR A 414 -20.98 16.38 6.34
CA THR A 414 -21.25 17.82 6.47
C THR A 414 -22.70 18.12 6.81
N GLU A 415 -23.59 17.13 6.65
CA GLU A 415 -25.05 17.29 6.62
C GLU A 415 -25.54 18.28 5.54
N HIS A 416 -24.68 18.65 4.58
CA HIS A 416 -24.96 19.68 3.57
C HIS A 416 -24.64 19.17 2.15
N ALA A 417 -25.62 19.24 1.24
CA ALA A 417 -25.49 18.64 -0.10
C ALA A 417 -24.47 19.34 -1.03
N ASP A 418 -24.12 20.60 -0.77
CA ASP A 418 -23.15 21.35 -1.58
C ASP A 418 -21.71 21.24 -1.08
N TYR A 419 -21.47 20.60 0.07
CA TYR A 419 -20.14 20.51 0.68
C TYR A 419 -19.77 19.06 1.04
N VAL A 420 -18.47 18.79 1.09
CA VAL A 420 -17.88 17.54 1.60
C VAL A 420 -16.92 17.87 2.75
N ALA A 421 -16.72 16.90 3.65
CA ALA A 421 -15.74 17.00 4.71
C ALA A 421 -14.88 15.75 4.76
N PHE A 422 -13.57 15.96 4.92
CA PHE A 422 -12.60 14.89 5.06
C PHE A 422 -11.76 15.13 6.31
N SER A 423 -11.35 14.05 6.98
CA SER A 423 -10.32 14.10 8.01
C SER A 423 -9.03 13.47 7.47
N PRO A 424 -8.00 14.28 7.18
CA PRO A 424 -6.67 13.76 6.86
C PRO A 424 -5.86 13.50 8.13
N SER A 425 -5.35 12.29 8.31
CA SER A 425 -4.48 11.92 9.42
C SER A 425 -3.04 11.66 8.98
N GLY A 426 -2.11 11.53 9.93
CA GLY A 426 -0.69 11.29 9.65
C GLY A 426 0.22 12.49 9.68
N TYR A 427 1.26 12.40 8.85
CA TYR A 427 2.42 13.29 8.86
C TYR A 427 2.18 14.68 8.25
N ASN A 428 3.24 15.47 8.38
CA ASN A 428 3.53 16.72 7.71
C ASN A 428 4.98 16.68 7.16
N GLY A 429 5.33 15.68 6.35
CA GLY A 429 6.59 15.62 5.59
C GLY A 429 7.54 14.48 5.96
N ASN A 430 7.17 13.22 5.82
CA ASN A 430 8.09 12.10 6.10
C ASN A 430 9.03 11.79 4.91
N PHE A 431 10.07 12.61 4.70
CA PHE A 431 10.96 12.53 3.51
C PHE A 431 12.38 12.02 3.79
N GLY A 432 12.67 11.58 5.02
CA GLY A 432 13.99 11.12 5.43
C GLY A 432 14.93 12.21 5.95
N ALA A 433 16.21 12.18 5.55
CA ALA A 433 17.32 12.84 6.27
C ALA A 433 17.60 14.31 5.91
N THR A 434 16.77 14.97 5.11
CA THR A 434 17.01 16.30 4.50
C THR A 434 16.43 17.49 5.27
N LYS A 435 16.09 17.30 6.55
CA LYS A 435 15.28 18.22 7.35
C LYS A 435 15.78 19.68 7.36
N SER A 436 17.08 19.89 7.61
CA SER A 436 17.66 21.23 7.76
C SER A 436 17.72 22.07 6.48
N LEU A 437 17.77 21.43 5.31
CA LEU A 437 17.75 22.14 4.03
C LEU A 437 16.38 22.76 3.76
N PHE A 438 15.31 22.02 4.05
CA PHE A 438 13.95 22.53 3.94
C PHE A 438 13.64 23.62 4.96
N GLU A 439 14.10 23.47 6.21
CA GLU A 439 14.01 24.52 7.24
C GLU A 439 14.68 25.83 6.76
N ALA A 440 15.89 25.74 6.20
CA ALA A 440 16.61 26.90 5.69
C ALA A 440 15.89 27.57 4.51
N LYS A 441 15.27 26.79 3.61
CA LYS A 441 14.46 27.32 2.51
C LYS A 441 13.18 27.97 2.99
N ARG A 442 12.44 27.32 3.91
CA ARG A 442 11.25 27.87 4.55
C ARG A 442 11.56 29.23 5.19
N LYS A 443 12.66 29.31 5.94
CA LYS A 443 13.13 30.56 6.56
C LYS A 443 13.48 31.64 5.54
N THR A 444 14.11 31.26 4.43
CA THR A 444 14.50 32.20 3.37
C THR A 444 13.26 32.82 2.70
N GLU A 445 12.23 32.01 2.47
CA GLU A 445 11.03 32.43 1.75
C GLU A 445 10.01 33.16 2.66
N TYR A 446 9.79 32.65 3.88
CA TYR A 446 8.71 33.11 4.76
C TYR A 446 9.19 33.78 6.06
N GLY A 447 10.49 33.72 6.38
CA GLY A 447 11.03 34.26 7.62
C GLY A 447 10.68 33.42 8.84
N THR A 448 10.38 34.10 9.95
CA THR A 448 9.99 33.50 11.25
C THR A 448 8.47 33.37 11.35
N ARG A 449 8.01 32.54 12.29
CA ARG A 449 6.60 32.49 12.72
C ARG A 449 6.19 33.79 13.42
N ASP A 450 4.89 33.95 13.69
CA ASP A 450 4.35 35.15 14.36
C ASP A 450 4.84 35.31 15.81
N ASP A 451 5.22 34.21 16.46
CA ASP A 451 5.83 34.21 17.80
C ASP A 451 7.31 34.68 17.80
N GLY A 452 7.90 34.89 16.62
CA GLY A 452 9.28 35.28 16.41
C GLY A 452 10.29 34.12 16.35
N SER A 453 9.82 32.87 16.47
CA SER A 453 10.65 31.67 16.38
C SER A 453 10.86 31.22 14.93
N ASP A 454 11.95 30.50 14.68
CA ASP A 454 12.15 29.85 13.38
C ASP A 454 11.18 28.66 13.23
N TYR A 455 10.80 28.34 11.99
CA TYR A 455 10.13 27.07 11.69
C TYR A 455 11.11 25.90 11.88
N VAL A 456 10.62 24.79 12.42
CA VAL A 456 11.34 23.50 12.46
C VAL A 456 10.71 22.53 11.46
N TYR A 457 11.38 21.43 11.14
CA TYR A 457 10.85 20.45 10.21
C TYR A 457 9.50 19.86 10.71
N PRO A 458 8.42 19.88 9.88
CA PRO A 458 7.07 19.74 10.40
C PRO A 458 6.58 18.29 10.60
N GLN A 459 7.37 17.27 10.25
CA GLN A 459 6.95 15.85 10.14
C GLN A 459 5.86 15.39 11.12
N ASP A 460 6.11 15.51 12.44
CA ASP A 460 5.18 15.05 13.48
C ASP A 460 4.64 16.22 14.35
N ILE A 461 4.55 17.41 13.75
CA ILE A 461 3.91 18.58 14.35
C ILE A 461 2.56 18.77 13.63
N VAL A 462 1.60 17.92 14.02
CA VAL A 462 0.31 17.77 13.34
C VAL A 462 -0.84 17.72 14.36
N PRO A 463 -1.83 18.62 14.30
CA PRO A 463 -3.08 18.44 15.03
C PRO A 463 -4.03 17.51 14.27
N ALA A 464 -5.17 17.12 14.86
CA ALA A 464 -6.25 16.54 14.06
C ALA A 464 -6.71 17.55 12.99
N ARG A 465 -6.96 17.09 11.75
CA ARG A 465 -7.28 17.95 10.62
C ARG A 465 -8.69 17.69 10.07
N VAL A 466 -9.28 18.75 9.51
CA VAL A 466 -10.53 18.69 8.76
C VAL A 466 -10.39 19.53 7.50
N TYR A 467 -10.72 18.96 6.36
CA TYR A 467 -10.89 19.70 5.11
C TYR A 467 -12.38 19.88 4.82
N ILE A 468 -12.77 21.10 4.44
CA ILE A 468 -14.12 21.41 3.94
C ILE A 468 -14.01 21.82 2.47
N GLY A 469 -14.64 21.04 1.59
CA GLY A 469 -14.66 21.27 0.15
C GLY A 469 -16.03 21.66 -0.36
N LYS A 470 -16.10 22.65 -1.26
CA LYS A 470 -17.34 23.07 -1.92
C LYS A 470 -17.45 22.38 -3.29
N LYS A 471 -18.55 21.65 -3.51
CA LYS A 471 -18.78 20.90 -4.74
C LYS A 471 -19.11 21.83 -5.92
N GLY A 472 -18.58 21.50 -7.09
CA GLY A 472 -18.86 22.18 -8.36
C GLY A 472 -17.99 23.41 -8.64
N TYR A 473 -16.88 23.59 -7.92
CA TYR A 473 -16.00 24.76 -8.06
C TYR A 473 -14.53 24.36 -8.23
N ASP A 474 -13.81 25.14 -9.04
CA ASP A 474 -12.36 24.99 -9.26
C ASP A 474 -11.57 25.76 -8.19
N GLU A 475 -10.25 25.58 -8.18
CA GLU A 475 -9.33 26.26 -7.26
C GLU A 475 -9.47 27.80 -7.23
N SER A 476 -10.03 28.40 -8.29
CA SER A 476 -10.28 29.85 -8.39
C SER A 476 -11.69 30.26 -7.96
N GLY A 477 -12.53 29.31 -7.54
CA GLY A 477 -13.93 29.55 -7.17
C GLY A 477 -14.87 29.72 -8.38
N ASN A 478 -14.46 29.31 -9.58
CA ASN A 478 -15.36 29.31 -10.75
C ASN A 478 -16.10 27.97 -10.85
N VAL A 479 -17.29 28.00 -11.46
CA VAL A 479 -18.09 26.80 -11.66
C VAL A 479 -17.37 25.82 -12.59
N CYS A 480 -17.29 24.55 -12.19
CA CYS A 480 -16.75 23.46 -12.98
C CYS A 480 -17.46 22.13 -12.67
N HIS A 481 -17.28 21.13 -13.54
CA HIS A 481 -18.08 19.90 -13.53
C HIS A 481 -17.24 18.62 -13.67
N ASP A 482 -15.91 18.73 -13.64
CA ASP A 482 -15.06 17.53 -13.68
C ASP A 482 -15.18 16.71 -12.39
N PHE A 483 -14.53 15.54 -12.38
CA PHE A 483 -14.59 14.60 -11.27
C PHE A 483 -14.16 15.22 -9.93
N LEU A 484 -13.06 15.96 -9.90
CA LEU A 484 -12.58 16.58 -8.66
C LEU A 484 -13.50 17.72 -8.23
N CYS A 485 -13.97 18.54 -9.18
CA CYS A 485 -14.91 19.62 -8.92
C CYS A 485 -16.18 19.13 -8.23
N ARG A 486 -16.87 18.17 -8.85
CA ARG A 486 -18.18 17.71 -8.34
C ARG A 486 -18.09 16.97 -7.00
N ASN A 487 -16.91 16.43 -6.67
CA ASN A 487 -16.61 15.84 -5.37
C ASN A 487 -15.98 16.83 -4.36
N GLY A 488 -15.86 18.11 -4.72
CA GLY A 488 -15.36 19.14 -3.79
C GLY A 488 -13.86 19.02 -3.47
N LEU A 489 -13.07 18.42 -4.36
CA LEU A 489 -11.63 18.15 -4.18
C LEU A 489 -10.73 19.14 -4.93
N ARG A 490 -11.25 20.32 -5.29
CA ARG A 490 -10.47 21.42 -5.88
C ARG A 490 -10.57 22.73 -5.11
N TYR A 491 -11.77 23.05 -4.61
CA TYR A 491 -12.05 24.30 -3.92
C TYR A 491 -12.44 24.05 -2.46
N GLY A 492 -11.54 24.36 -1.55
CA GLY A 492 -11.74 24.07 -0.14
C GLY A 492 -10.71 24.70 0.77
N MET A 493 -10.90 24.46 2.07
CA MET A 493 -10.06 25.00 3.13
C MET A 493 -9.70 23.86 4.10
N LEU A 494 -8.42 23.80 4.49
CA LEU A 494 -7.92 22.87 5.49
C LEU A 494 -7.86 23.54 6.86
N TYR A 495 -8.33 22.83 7.87
CA TYR A 495 -8.44 23.25 9.25
C TYR A 495 -7.66 22.32 10.17
N GLY A 496 -7.06 22.86 11.23
CA GLY A 496 -6.47 22.10 12.33
C GLY A 496 -7.24 22.32 13.63
N PHE A 497 -7.35 21.28 14.46
CA PHE A 497 -7.94 21.39 15.79
C PHE A 497 -7.03 22.22 16.71
N ALA A 498 -7.61 23.23 17.35
CA ALA A 498 -6.97 24.11 18.30
C ALA A 498 -7.77 24.14 19.61
N SER A 499 -7.06 24.17 20.73
CA SER A 499 -7.63 24.14 22.08
C SER A 499 -7.32 25.44 22.83
N ASP A 500 -8.12 25.76 23.85
CA ASP A 500 -7.89 26.94 24.69
C ASP A 500 -6.71 26.72 25.65
N VAL A 501 -5.57 27.37 25.38
CA VAL A 501 -4.34 27.23 26.17
C VAL A 501 -4.44 27.88 27.56
N THR A 502 -5.52 28.61 27.83
CA THR A 502 -5.80 29.23 29.13
C THR A 502 -6.67 28.36 30.03
N ALA A 503 -7.22 27.26 29.50
CA ALA A 503 -8.00 26.31 30.28
C ALA A 503 -7.13 25.66 31.37
N ALA A 504 -7.69 25.45 32.55
CA ALA A 504 -6.93 24.97 33.72
C ALA A 504 -6.36 23.55 33.54
N ASP A 505 -7.01 22.75 32.69
CA ASP A 505 -6.64 21.37 32.37
C ASP A 505 -5.93 21.23 31.01
N TRP A 506 -5.53 22.36 30.42
CA TRP A 506 -4.86 22.34 29.14
C TRP A 506 -3.43 21.77 29.27
N ASP A 507 -3.11 20.84 28.36
CA ASP A 507 -1.76 20.32 28.15
C ASP A 507 -1.61 19.98 26.65
N TRP A 508 -0.37 19.81 26.18
CA TRP A 508 -0.13 19.31 24.83
C TRP A 508 -0.68 17.91 24.67
N ARG A 509 -1.08 17.57 23.44
CA ARG A 509 -1.95 16.43 23.18
C ARG A 509 -1.43 15.13 23.79
N ASP A 510 -0.15 14.79 23.61
CA ASP A 510 0.37 13.52 24.13
C ASP A 510 0.44 13.53 25.67
N THR A 511 0.86 14.66 26.27
CA THR A 511 0.93 14.78 27.73
C THR A 511 -0.46 14.79 28.38
N TRP A 512 -1.47 15.32 27.70
CA TRP A 512 -2.86 15.26 28.13
C TRP A 512 -3.34 13.80 28.19
N HIS A 513 -3.12 13.01 27.13
CA HIS A 513 -3.58 11.62 27.06
C HIS A 513 -2.94 10.66 28.08
N GLN A 514 -1.77 11.00 28.61
CA GLN A 514 -1.12 10.23 29.70
C GLN A 514 -1.80 10.40 31.06
N LYS A 515 -2.71 11.37 31.20
CA LYS A 515 -3.34 11.75 32.47
C LYS A 515 -4.86 11.63 32.45
N HIS A 516 -5.44 11.31 31.30
CA HIS A 516 -6.88 11.31 31.06
C HIS A 516 -7.40 9.94 30.65
N TYR A 517 -8.67 9.69 30.95
CA TYR A 517 -9.32 8.40 30.87
C TYR A 517 -10.63 8.48 30.07
N HIS A 518 -11.21 7.31 29.82
CA HIS A 518 -12.51 7.17 29.16
C HIS A 518 -13.55 8.15 29.71
N GLY A 519 -14.06 9.03 28.84
CA GLY A 519 -15.06 10.04 29.21
C GLY A 519 -14.55 11.46 29.36
N ASP A 520 -13.23 11.67 29.48
CA ASP A 520 -12.66 13.00 29.53
C ASP A 520 -12.80 13.70 28.17
N THR A 521 -12.86 15.04 28.21
CA THR A 521 -13.14 15.85 27.03
C THR A 521 -12.19 17.03 26.91
N MET A 522 -11.90 17.43 25.67
CA MET A 522 -11.16 18.66 25.36
C MET A 522 -12.00 19.54 24.45
N ALA A 523 -12.36 20.73 24.94
CA ALA A 523 -13.07 21.72 24.15
C ALA A 523 -12.10 22.43 23.18
N GLY A 524 -12.53 22.67 21.95
CA GLY A 524 -11.70 23.31 20.97
C GLY A 524 -12.45 23.80 19.74
N ARG A 525 -11.67 24.16 18.72
CA ARG A 525 -12.16 24.68 17.45
C ARG A 525 -11.27 24.20 16.32
N PHE A 526 -11.85 23.86 15.19
CA PHE A 526 -11.12 23.74 13.94
C PHE A 526 -10.94 25.12 13.33
N TYR A 527 -9.69 25.58 13.24
CA TYR A 527 -9.34 26.85 12.59
C TYR A 527 -8.61 26.59 11.27
N PRO A 528 -8.84 27.43 10.25
CA PRO A 528 -8.17 27.29 8.98
C PRO A 528 -6.69 27.67 9.12
N LEU A 529 -5.88 27.11 8.23
CA LEU A 529 -4.51 27.57 8.00
C LEU A 529 -4.51 29.04 7.54
N LYS A 530 -3.43 29.77 7.82
CA LYS A 530 -3.34 31.21 7.52
C LYS A 530 -3.43 31.48 6.03
N SER A 531 -2.61 30.78 5.25
CA SER A 531 -2.43 31.07 3.82
C SER A 531 -2.64 29.88 2.89
N TRP A 532 -2.76 28.67 3.43
CA TRP A 532 -2.95 27.48 2.60
C TRP A 532 -4.37 27.35 2.04
N SER A 533 -4.46 27.34 0.72
CA SER A 533 -5.54 26.76 -0.08
C SER A 533 -4.94 26.32 -1.40
N TRP A 534 -5.37 25.18 -1.94
CA TRP A 534 -4.90 24.75 -3.25
C TRP A 534 -5.28 25.77 -4.33
N ASP A 535 -4.29 26.29 -5.05
CA ASP A 535 -4.45 27.35 -6.05
C ASP A 535 -4.19 26.84 -7.49
N GLY A 536 -4.10 25.53 -7.67
CA GLY A 536 -3.78 24.91 -8.96
C GLY A 536 -2.29 24.96 -9.35
N THR A 537 -1.43 25.53 -8.50
CA THR A 537 0.00 25.67 -8.80
C THR A 537 0.84 24.68 -8.01
N VAL A 538 1.57 23.83 -8.73
CA VAL A 538 2.57 22.93 -8.12
C VAL A 538 3.77 23.75 -7.61
N LYS A 539 4.07 23.59 -6.33
CA LYS A 539 5.18 24.26 -5.63
C LYS A 539 6.01 23.22 -4.89
N ASN A 540 7.23 23.58 -4.54
CA ASN A 540 8.05 22.75 -3.66
C ASN A 540 7.59 22.87 -2.20
N PHE A 541 8.00 21.91 -1.39
CA PHE A 541 7.51 21.67 -0.03
C PHE A 541 7.73 22.84 0.95
N GLU A 542 8.70 23.72 0.72
CA GLU A 542 8.88 24.93 1.54
C GLU A 542 7.67 25.88 1.50
N HIS A 543 6.81 25.76 0.48
CA HIS A 543 5.57 26.53 0.32
C HIS A 543 4.32 25.80 0.84
N ASP A 544 4.47 24.57 1.30
CA ASP A 544 3.35 23.70 1.66
C ASP A 544 2.66 24.13 2.97
N GLY A 545 1.36 23.83 3.09
CA GLY A 545 0.57 24.17 4.28
C GLY A 545 0.99 23.42 5.55
N SER A 546 1.73 22.30 5.42
CA SER A 546 2.22 21.49 6.55
C SER A 546 3.04 22.28 7.58
N TRP A 547 3.70 23.35 7.15
CA TRP A 547 4.49 24.21 8.05
C TRP A 547 3.63 25.09 8.95
N GLU A 548 2.40 25.42 8.53
CA GLU A 548 1.57 26.43 9.20
C GLU A 548 0.93 25.94 10.52
N PHE A 549 0.90 24.62 10.76
CA PHE A 549 0.43 24.06 12.04
C PHE A 549 1.35 24.38 13.23
N GLN A 550 2.56 24.87 12.97
CA GLN A 550 3.49 25.37 13.99
C GLN A 550 3.18 26.83 14.40
N ASP A 551 2.33 27.52 13.64
CA ASP A 551 2.03 28.92 13.85
C ASP A 551 0.63 29.11 14.43
N TYR A 552 0.28 30.34 14.79
CA TYR A 552 -1.03 30.62 15.36
C TYR A 552 -2.16 30.36 14.36
N PRO A 553 -3.30 29.81 14.82
CA PRO A 553 -4.47 29.67 13.99
C PRO A 553 -4.89 30.98 13.32
N LYS A 554 -5.43 30.92 12.11
CA LYS A 554 -5.84 32.12 11.36
C LYS A 554 -6.83 32.96 12.18
N GLY A 555 -6.51 34.24 12.34
CA GLY A 555 -7.35 35.19 13.07
C GLY A 555 -7.19 35.17 14.59
N THR A 556 -6.19 34.46 15.11
CA THR A 556 -5.80 34.49 16.54
C THR A 556 -4.41 35.10 16.71
N ASP A 557 -4.03 35.41 17.94
CA ASP A 557 -2.70 35.88 18.34
C ASP A 557 -1.93 34.86 19.21
N GLY A 558 -2.42 33.61 19.25
CA GLY A 558 -1.84 32.54 20.04
C GLY A 558 -2.05 32.62 21.55
N THR A 559 -2.69 33.68 22.07
CA THR A 559 -2.87 33.87 23.52
C THR A 559 -4.00 33.02 24.11
N THR A 560 -5.00 32.69 23.30
CA THR A 560 -6.14 31.85 23.71
C THR A 560 -6.13 30.51 22.99
N TYR A 561 -5.98 30.48 21.66
CA TYR A 561 -6.04 29.25 20.88
C TYR A 561 -4.71 28.97 20.18
N GLN A 562 -4.22 27.75 20.33
CA GLN A 562 -3.10 27.19 19.56
C GLN A 562 -3.50 25.81 19.02
N PHE A 563 -2.96 25.42 17.87
CA PHE A 563 -3.17 24.08 17.32
C PHE A 563 -2.72 23.03 18.34
N TRP A 564 -3.58 22.04 18.61
CA TRP A 564 -3.33 21.04 19.64
C TRP A 564 -2.45 19.92 19.07
N THR A 565 -1.16 20.21 18.97
CA THR A 565 -0.13 19.26 18.49
C THR A 565 0.40 18.41 19.63
N ALA A 566 1.19 17.39 19.27
CA ALA A 566 1.74 16.38 20.16
C ALA A 566 2.52 16.97 21.35
N LEU A 567 3.54 17.79 21.06
CA LEU A 567 4.48 18.39 22.04
C LEU A 567 4.70 19.89 21.80
N GLY A 568 3.73 20.56 21.18
CA GLY A 568 3.80 21.99 20.85
C GLY A 568 4.36 22.28 19.45
N PRO A 569 4.61 23.56 19.13
CA PRO A 569 4.92 24.01 17.77
C PRO A 569 6.39 23.78 17.37
N ASP A 570 7.26 23.42 18.31
CA ASP A 570 8.71 23.33 18.11
C ASP A 570 9.26 21.90 18.17
N THR A 571 8.42 20.93 18.54
CA THR A 571 8.88 19.59 18.87
C THR A 571 7.92 18.55 18.31
N ALA A 572 8.45 17.66 17.48
CA ALA A 572 7.79 16.45 17.02
C ALA A 572 7.43 15.56 18.23
N GLY A 573 6.23 14.99 18.23
CA GLY A 573 5.82 13.98 19.21
C GLY A 573 5.27 12.74 18.53
N LYS A 574 4.34 12.04 19.18
CA LYS A 574 3.63 10.93 18.54
C LYS A 574 2.75 11.51 17.43
N LYS A 575 2.65 10.83 16.28
CA LYS A 575 1.80 11.28 15.16
C LYS A 575 0.35 10.88 15.38
N THR A 576 -0.58 11.62 14.77
CA THR A 576 -1.96 11.13 14.57
C THR A 576 -1.92 10.01 13.56
N GLU A 577 -2.53 8.87 13.87
CA GLU A 577 -2.47 7.66 13.05
C GLU A 577 -3.75 7.45 12.23
N HIS A 578 -4.22 6.22 12.06
CA HIS A 578 -5.48 5.95 11.36
C HIS A 578 -6.69 6.63 12.00
N ASN A 579 -7.65 6.95 11.14
CA ASN A 579 -8.91 7.52 11.54
C ASN A 579 -10.07 6.76 10.91
N ALA A 580 -11.26 7.00 11.44
CA ALA A 580 -12.47 6.40 10.92
C ALA A 580 -13.63 7.37 11.06
N PRO A 581 -14.61 7.35 10.15
CA PRO A 581 -15.88 8.01 10.40
C PRO A 581 -16.51 7.48 11.70
N ALA A 582 -17.22 8.33 12.44
CA ALA A 582 -17.86 7.89 13.68
C ALA A 582 -19.19 7.12 13.47
N PHE A 583 -19.68 6.98 12.22
CA PHE A 583 -20.96 6.38 11.78
C PHE A 583 -22.16 6.53 12.74
N ASN A 584 -22.20 7.60 13.54
CA ASN A 584 -23.23 7.80 14.55
C ASN A 584 -24.34 8.70 13.98
N SER A 585 -25.53 8.15 13.78
CA SER A 585 -26.68 8.90 13.26
C SER A 585 -27.09 10.09 14.13
N ASN A 586 -26.69 10.12 15.41
CA ASN A 586 -26.96 11.23 16.32
C ASN A 586 -25.87 12.30 16.34
N LEU A 587 -24.69 12.01 15.79
CA LEU A 587 -23.53 12.90 15.68
C LEU A 587 -22.86 12.72 14.31
N PRO A 588 -23.54 13.05 13.21
CA PRO A 588 -23.06 12.74 11.86
C PRO A 588 -21.79 13.54 11.48
N SER A 589 -21.59 14.73 12.07
CA SER A 589 -20.41 15.59 11.87
C SER A 589 -19.25 15.21 12.81
N ALA A 590 -18.84 13.94 12.81
CA ALA A 590 -17.80 13.43 13.70
C ALA A 590 -16.91 12.33 13.08
N PHE A 591 -15.68 12.24 13.57
CA PHE A 591 -14.71 11.20 13.22
C PHE A 591 -13.89 10.80 14.45
N ILE A 592 -13.33 9.59 14.44
CA ILE A 592 -12.42 9.07 15.47
C ILE A 592 -11.00 9.08 14.93
N GLN A 593 -10.06 9.50 15.76
CA GLN A 593 -8.64 9.60 15.43
C GLN A 593 -7.83 8.78 16.44
N THR A 594 -6.92 7.94 15.93
CA THR A 594 -5.94 7.21 16.75
C THR A 594 -4.56 7.88 16.71
N SER A 595 -3.59 7.30 17.43
CA SER A 595 -2.24 7.84 17.58
C SER A 595 -1.20 6.74 17.79
N THR A 596 0.04 7.03 17.42
CA THR A 596 1.22 6.23 17.79
C THR A 596 1.53 6.19 19.29
N ALA A 597 0.82 6.98 20.08
CA ALA A 597 0.87 6.87 21.54
C ALA A 597 -0.09 5.81 22.11
N GLY A 598 -0.92 5.16 21.28
CA GLY A 598 -1.87 4.16 21.75
C GLY A 598 -3.20 4.70 22.31
N TYR A 599 -3.52 5.98 22.10
CA TYR A 599 -4.84 6.54 22.43
C TYR A 599 -5.72 6.70 21.19
N PHE A 600 -7.03 6.81 21.43
CA PHE A 600 -8.01 7.20 20.42
C PHE A 600 -9.23 7.92 21.00
N GLY A 601 -9.80 8.82 20.21
CA GLY A 601 -10.98 9.59 20.61
C GLY A 601 -11.72 10.24 19.45
N GLU A 602 -12.93 10.70 19.75
CA GLU A 602 -13.89 11.25 18.78
C GLU A 602 -13.83 12.78 18.76
N TYR A 603 -13.65 13.36 17.59
CA TYR A 603 -13.85 14.78 17.35
C TYR A 603 -15.27 14.99 16.83
N SER A 604 -16.09 15.71 17.60
CA SER A 604 -17.46 16.08 17.23
C SER A 604 -17.54 17.58 16.96
N ILE A 605 -17.97 17.97 15.75
CA ILE A 605 -18.16 19.38 15.39
C ILE A 605 -19.56 19.84 15.83
N ASN A 606 -19.57 20.59 16.93
CA ASN A 606 -20.77 20.99 17.65
C ASN A 606 -21.15 22.43 17.31
N GLY A 607 -22.11 22.59 16.39
CA GLY A 607 -22.99 23.76 16.31
C GLY A 607 -24.41 23.36 16.73
N ALA A 608 -25.30 24.32 16.97
CA ALA A 608 -26.72 24.02 17.24
C ALA A 608 -27.43 23.21 16.11
N ALA A 609 -26.74 22.99 14.97
CA ALA A 609 -27.15 22.14 13.84
C ALA A 609 -25.93 21.57 13.05
N GLY A 610 -24.84 21.20 13.72
CA GLY A 610 -23.65 20.59 13.06
C GLY A 610 -22.95 21.49 12.02
N ILE A 611 -22.18 20.88 11.10
CA ILE A 611 -21.50 21.61 10.01
C ILE A 611 -22.50 22.32 9.09
N ALA A 612 -23.63 21.69 8.76
CA ALA A 612 -24.66 22.30 7.92
C ALA A 612 -25.19 23.60 8.51
N GLY A 613 -25.40 23.67 9.83
CA GLY A 613 -25.78 24.89 10.52
C GLY A 613 -24.76 26.01 10.35
N ILE A 614 -23.48 25.69 10.45
CA ILE A 614 -22.37 26.64 10.27
C ILE A 614 -22.34 27.16 8.83
N ILE A 615 -22.45 26.26 7.83
CA ILE A 615 -22.46 26.63 6.42
C ILE A 615 -23.66 27.52 6.07
N ASN A 616 -24.86 27.16 6.55
CA ASN A 616 -26.08 27.95 6.30
C ASN A 616 -26.05 29.35 6.96
N ALA A 617 -25.22 29.54 7.97
CA ALA A 617 -25.05 30.82 8.67
C ALA A 617 -23.98 31.73 8.04
N LEU A 618 -23.25 31.26 7.01
CA LEU A 618 -22.22 32.06 6.35
C LEU A 618 -22.83 33.32 5.72
N ALA A 619 -22.13 34.44 5.89
CA ALA A 619 -22.51 35.69 5.25
C ALA A 619 -22.37 35.59 3.71
N GLY A 620 -23.17 36.35 2.97
CA GLY A 620 -23.09 36.37 1.51
C GLY A 620 -21.68 36.73 1.02
N GLY A 621 -21.12 35.88 0.15
CA GLY A 621 -19.76 36.03 -0.39
C GLY A 621 -18.66 35.38 0.46
N VAL A 622 -19.02 34.67 1.54
CA VAL A 622 -18.10 33.84 2.32
C VAL A 622 -18.43 32.37 2.06
N ASP A 623 -17.48 31.62 1.51
CA ASP A 623 -17.70 30.22 1.13
C ASP A 623 -17.31 29.21 2.21
N PHE A 624 -16.48 29.62 3.18
CA PHE A 624 -15.94 28.73 4.22
C PHE A 624 -16.00 29.36 5.62
N PRO A 625 -16.24 28.58 6.68
CA PRO A 625 -16.24 29.07 8.06
C PRO A 625 -14.89 29.66 8.49
N ALA A 626 -14.94 30.71 9.30
CA ALA A 626 -13.73 31.25 9.94
C ALA A 626 -13.14 30.30 10.99
N TYR A 627 -13.99 29.49 11.62
CA TYR A 627 -13.67 28.35 12.47
C TYR A 627 -14.92 27.48 12.65
N MET A 628 -14.76 26.29 13.23
CA MET A 628 -15.86 25.41 13.63
C MET A 628 -15.68 24.98 15.08
N ASP A 629 -16.66 25.25 15.95
CA ASP A 629 -16.64 24.78 17.34
C ASP A 629 -16.68 23.25 17.39
N ALA A 630 -15.86 22.64 18.25
CA ALA A 630 -15.73 21.20 18.35
C ALA A 630 -15.40 20.75 19.77
N GLU A 631 -15.68 19.48 20.04
CA GLU A 631 -15.32 18.80 21.28
C GLU A 631 -14.64 17.49 20.94
N TYR A 632 -13.53 17.22 21.61
CA TYR A 632 -12.87 15.92 21.61
C TYR A 632 -13.36 15.10 22.80
N TYR A 633 -13.77 13.86 22.56
CA TYR A 633 -14.16 12.88 23.57
C TYR A 633 -13.16 11.72 23.58
N LEU A 634 -12.56 11.43 24.73
CA LEU A 634 -11.58 10.37 24.88
C LEU A 634 -12.25 9.00 25.08
N TYR A 635 -12.02 8.06 24.17
CA TYR A 635 -12.42 6.67 24.35
C TYR A 635 -11.39 5.90 25.19
N GLN A 636 -10.10 6.02 24.85
CA GLN A 636 -8.99 5.34 25.52
C GLN A 636 -7.77 6.25 25.50
N GLY A 637 -7.18 6.53 26.66
CA GLY A 637 -5.93 7.28 26.80
C GLY A 637 -4.68 6.40 26.63
N GLU A 638 -3.50 7.01 26.75
CA GLU A 638 -2.21 6.31 26.90
C GLU A 638 -2.13 5.73 28.33
N THR A 639 -3.04 4.80 28.62
CA THR A 639 -3.30 4.22 29.94
C THR A 639 -3.51 2.73 29.84
N ASP A 640 -3.25 2.01 30.93
CA ASP A 640 -3.32 0.54 30.97
C ASP A 640 -4.63 -0.04 30.41
N VAL A 641 -4.50 -1.05 29.56
CA VAL A 641 -5.58 -1.83 28.93
C VAL A 641 -5.47 -3.33 29.21
N ASP A 642 -4.42 -3.79 29.87
CA ASP A 642 -4.17 -5.21 30.17
C ASP A 642 -5.33 -5.89 30.92
N GLY A 643 -5.94 -5.17 31.87
CA GLY A 643 -7.14 -5.61 32.58
C GLY A 643 -8.46 -5.48 31.80
N MET A 644 -8.43 -4.90 30.61
CA MET A 644 -9.59 -4.67 29.72
C MET A 644 -9.61 -5.64 28.54
N ILE A 645 -8.53 -6.39 28.32
CA ILE A 645 -8.39 -7.35 27.22
C ILE A 645 -8.93 -8.71 27.64
N ASP A 646 -9.90 -9.20 26.88
CA ASP A 646 -10.35 -10.58 26.93
C ASP A 646 -9.65 -11.37 25.81
N LEU A 647 -8.83 -12.34 26.22
CA LEU A 647 -8.11 -13.24 25.32
C LEU A 647 -8.91 -14.49 24.93
N GLY A 648 -10.05 -14.76 25.58
CA GLY A 648 -10.86 -15.95 25.34
C GLY A 648 -10.10 -17.29 25.49
N GLY A 649 -9.03 -17.31 26.31
CA GLY A 649 -8.16 -18.47 26.49
C GLY A 649 -7.09 -18.67 25.41
N LYS A 650 -6.86 -17.66 24.56
CA LYS A 650 -5.86 -17.63 23.49
C LYS A 650 -4.81 -16.54 23.75
N GLY A 651 -4.08 -16.11 22.72
CA GLY A 651 -3.03 -15.09 22.83
C GLY A 651 -1.81 -15.53 23.64
N ILE A 652 -1.48 -16.82 23.71
CA ILE A 652 -0.25 -17.27 24.38
C ILE A 652 0.97 -16.93 23.52
N ARG A 653 2.02 -16.40 24.15
CA ARG A 653 3.30 -15.99 23.53
C ARG A 653 4.35 -17.08 23.65
N ALA A 654 5.43 -16.96 22.87
CA ALA A 654 6.56 -17.91 22.90
C ALA A 654 7.28 -18.02 24.26
N ASP A 655 7.11 -17.04 25.15
CA ASP A 655 7.67 -17.02 26.51
C ASP A 655 6.71 -17.57 27.58
N TYR A 656 5.59 -18.19 27.17
CA TYR A 656 4.51 -18.70 28.01
C TYR A 656 3.70 -17.63 28.79
N ASN A 657 3.94 -16.34 28.54
CA ASN A 657 3.02 -15.29 28.96
C ASN A 657 1.94 -15.08 27.88
N ASP A 658 1.10 -14.05 28.02
CA ASP A 658 -0.01 -13.79 27.11
C ASP A 658 0.02 -12.37 26.50
N GLN A 659 -0.87 -12.15 25.53
CA GLN A 659 -1.01 -10.92 24.75
C GLN A 659 -1.86 -9.84 25.45
N SER A 660 -2.12 -9.94 26.76
CA SER A 660 -2.72 -8.84 27.53
C SER A 660 -1.80 -7.61 27.57
N ALA A 661 -0.50 -7.79 27.35
CA ALA A 661 0.49 -6.74 27.18
C ALA A 661 1.31 -6.95 25.90
N MET A 662 1.67 -5.85 25.23
CA MET A 662 2.58 -5.87 24.07
C MET A 662 4.03 -5.69 24.51
N THR A 663 5.00 -6.13 23.70
CA THR A 663 6.43 -5.98 24.04
C THR A 663 7.25 -5.57 22.82
N ASP A 664 7.69 -4.31 22.76
CA ASP A 664 8.69 -3.84 21.81
C ASP A 664 10.09 -3.88 22.45
N SER A 665 11.16 -4.16 21.69
CA SER A 665 12.55 -3.87 22.07
C SER A 665 12.97 -4.10 23.55
N SER A 666 12.47 -5.17 24.19
CA SER A 666 12.61 -5.56 25.61
C SER A 666 11.79 -4.81 26.68
N LYS A 667 10.93 -3.87 26.30
CA LYS A 667 9.97 -3.20 27.18
C LYS A 667 8.58 -3.81 27.00
N THR A 668 7.95 -4.21 28.10
CA THR A 668 6.54 -4.63 28.10
C THR A 668 5.67 -3.43 28.43
N HIS A 669 4.62 -3.22 27.65
CA HIS A 669 3.66 -2.13 27.82
C HIS A 669 2.27 -2.70 28.08
N THR A 670 1.62 -2.13 29.07
CA THR A 670 0.24 -2.42 29.45
C THR A 670 -0.75 -1.53 28.71
N THR A 671 -0.27 -0.53 27.96
CA THR A 671 -1.02 0.33 27.05
C THR A 671 -1.20 -0.33 25.68
N PHE A 672 -2.02 0.29 24.82
CA PHE A 672 -1.80 0.11 23.38
C PHE A 672 -0.53 0.83 22.95
N GLU A 673 0.09 0.37 21.89
CA GLU A 673 1.20 1.05 21.21
C GLU A 673 0.90 1.07 19.71
N ASP A 674 1.18 2.21 19.06
CA ASP A 674 1.09 2.34 17.59
C ASP A 674 -0.21 1.76 16.99
N ILE A 675 -1.38 2.38 17.31
CA ILE A 675 -2.66 1.98 16.72
C ILE A 675 -2.70 2.41 15.24
N ASP A 676 -2.11 1.56 14.41
CA ASP A 676 -1.89 1.75 12.98
C ASP A 676 -2.92 1.01 12.11
N GLY A 677 -4.07 0.67 12.68
CA GLY A 677 -5.24 0.23 11.94
C GLY A 677 -6.50 0.43 12.75
N PHE A 678 -7.45 1.15 12.15
CA PHE A 678 -8.67 1.54 12.85
C PHE A 678 -9.84 1.71 11.88
N GLU A 679 -10.96 1.07 12.20
CA GLU A 679 -12.20 1.22 11.46
C GLU A 679 -13.41 1.06 12.37
N THR A 680 -14.46 1.86 12.16
CA THR A 680 -15.70 1.70 12.91
C THR A 680 -16.72 0.89 12.12
N ILE A 681 -17.44 0.04 12.83
CA ILE A 681 -18.42 -0.89 12.26
C ILE A 681 -19.75 -0.65 12.96
N GLN A 682 -20.74 -0.16 12.22
CA GLN A 682 -22.08 0.04 12.75
C GLN A 682 -22.89 -1.26 12.65
N ALA A 683 -23.30 -1.82 13.78
CA ALA A 683 -24.19 -2.97 13.88
C ALA A 683 -25.50 -2.60 14.59
N SER A 684 -26.44 -3.55 14.65
CA SER A 684 -27.76 -3.36 15.26
C SER A 684 -27.69 -3.06 16.76
N GLU A 685 -26.63 -3.53 17.42
CA GLU A 685 -26.39 -3.39 18.85
C GLU A 685 -25.63 -2.09 19.21
N GLY A 686 -25.06 -1.39 18.22
CA GLY A 686 -24.25 -0.20 18.41
C GLY A 686 -23.04 -0.14 17.48
N VAL A 687 -22.13 0.78 17.76
CA VAL A 687 -20.88 0.97 17.01
C VAL A 687 -19.78 0.12 17.65
N TYR A 688 -19.05 -0.59 16.82
CA TYR A 688 -17.84 -1.33 17.18
C TYR A 688 -16.62 -0.67 16.53
N ALA A 689 -15.44 -0.91 17.06
CA ALA A 689 -14.18 -0.56 16.43
C ALA A 689 -13.29 -1.80 16.31
N VAL A 690 -12.69 -1.98 15.14
CA VAL A 690 -11.56 -2.90 14.96
C VAL A 690 -10.27 -2.10 15.15
N ILE A 691 -9.37 -2.62 15.98
CA ILE A 691 -8.12 -1.98 16.37
C ILE A 691 -6.99 -2.92 15.98
N GLN A 692 -6.01 -2.40 15.26
CA GLN A 692 -4.80 -3.11 14.85
C GLN A 692 -3.60 -2.30 15.35
N GLU A 693 -2.65 -2.97 16.00
CA GLU A 693 -1.39 -2.36 16.43
C GLU A 693 -0.25 -2.69 15.46
N ASP A 694 0.70 -1.76 15.33
CA ASP A 694 2.02 -1.92 14.72
C ASP A 694 3.12 -1.41 15.68
N GLY A 695 3.11 -1.92 16.92
CA GLY A 695 4.06 -1.48 17.94
C GLY A 695 5.44 -2.13 17.84
N GLY A 696 5.66 -3.01 16.88
CA GLY A 696 6.85 -3.87 16.81
C GLY A 696 6.89 -4.92 17.92
N ASN A 697 5.74 -5.48 18.30
CA ASN A 697 5.59 -6.55 19.27
C ASN A 697 6.43 -7.77 18.87
N VAL A 698 7.47 -8.06 19.65
CA VAL A 698 8.41 -9.14 19.36
C VAL A 698 7.76 -10.53 19.42
N TYR A 699 6.59 -10.67 20.03
CA TYR A 699 5.82 -11.92 20.07
C TYR A 699 4.66 -11.97 19.07
N GLY A 700 4.48 -10.89 18.29
CA GLY A 700 3.47 -10.75 17.25
C GLY A 700 2.45 -9.66 17.57
N GLU A 701 2.17 -8.83 16.57
CA GLU A 701 1.21 -7.72 16.67
C GLU A 701 -0.18 -8.22 17.02
N ARG A 702 -0.96 -7.38 17.67
CA ARG A 702 -2.28 -7.73 18.20
C ARG A 702 -3.38 -7.05 17.40
N MET A 703 -4.51 -7.73 17.25
CA MET A 703 -5.73 -7.16 16.71
C MET A 703 -6.88 -7.38 17.67
N PHE A 704 -7.76 -6.38 17.81
CA PHE A 704 -8.90 -6.40 18.71
C PHE A 704 -10.18 -5.91 18.04
N ILE A 705 -11.32 -6.29 18.62
CA ILE A 705 -12.61 -5.64 18.39
C ILE A 705 -13.21 -5.19 19.72
N THR A 706 -13.81 -4.01 19.74
CA THR A 706 -14.48 -3.46 20.94
C THR A 706 -15.81 -2.80 20.58
N LYS A 707 -16.76 -2.79 21.52
CA LYS A 707 -18.00 -2.02 21.39
C LYS A 707 -17.80 -0.64 21.98
N LEU A 708 -17.93 0.40 21.15
CA LEU A 708 -17.80 1.78 21.61
C LEU A 708 -19.06 2.22 22.38
N HIS A 709 -18.85 2.87 23.52
CA HIS A 709 -19.91 3.49 24.29
C HIS A 709 -19.39 4.72 25.04
N LYS A 710 -20.30 5.62 25.45
CA LYS A 710 -19.95 6.78 26.30
C LYS A 710 -20.37 6.60 27.77
N ASP A 711 -20.68 5.37 28.19
CA ASP A 711 -20.97 5.03 29.59
C ASP A 711 -19.67 5.01 30.41
N THR A 712 -19.35 6.15 31.03
CA THR A 712 -18.13 6.33 31.84
C THR A 712 -18.12 5.53 33.15
N SER A 713 -19.22 4.84 33.49
CA SER A 713 -19.24 3.94 34.65
C SER A 713 -18.60 2.58 34.37
N LYS A 714 -18.25 2.30 33.10
CA LYS A 714 -17.64 1.05 32.65
C LYS A 714 -16.42 1.32 31.78
N PRO A 715 -15.33 0.55 31.95
CA PRO A 715 -14.27 0.54 30.95
C PRO A 715 -14.78 -0.08 29.64
N LEU A 716 -14.13 0.27 28.53
CA LEU A 716 -14.24 -0.52 27.30
C LEU A 716 -13.71 -1.94 27.54
N GLU A 717 -14.17 -2.87 26.72
CA GLU A 717 -13.70 -4.26 26.71
C GLU A 717 -13.16 -4.60 25.33
N TYR A 718 -11.94 -5.11 25.27
CA TYR A 718 -11.24 -5.43 24.03
C TYR A 718 -11.21 -6.94 23.82
N LYS A 719 -11.81 -7.42 22.73
CA LYS A 719 -11.85 -8.84 22.38
C LYS A 719 -10.72 -9.15 21.40
N PHE A 720 -9.78 -10.00 21.81
CA PHE A 720 -8.60 -10.36 21.02
C PHE A 720 -8.95 -11.19 19.77
N ILE A 721 -8.73 -10.66 18.57
CA ILE A 721 -9.03 -11.36 17.32
C ILE A 721 -7.93 -12.37 17.01
N ALA A 722 -6.69 -11.90 16.87
CA ALA A 722 -5.53 -12.68 16.44
C ALA A 722 -4.22 -11.96 16.75
N MET A 723 -3.11 -12.68 16.60
CA MET A 723 -1.77 -12.11 16.52
C MET A 723 -1.01 -12.54 15.27
N SER A 724 0.06 -11.81 14.90
CA SER A 724 0.93 -12.23 13.80
C SER A 724 2.35 -11.68 13.87
N GLY A 725 3.31 -12.45 13.37
CA GLY A 725 4.71 -12.01 13.26
C GLY A 725 5.45 -11.99 14.59
N GLY A 726 6.53 -11.22 14.64
CA GLY A 726 7.36 -11.01 15.83
C GLY A 726 8.69 -11.77 15.77
N ASN A 727 9.77 -11.08 16.16
CA ASN A 727 11.13 -11.63 16.14
C ASN A 727 11.35 -12.85 17.06
N LEU A 728 10.48 -13.03 18.05
CA LEU A 728 10.51 -14.12 19.02
C LEU A 728 9.32 -15.08 18.87
N ASN A 729 8.44 -14.89 17.89
CA ASN A 729 7.40 -15.86 17.57
C ASN A 729 8.04 -17.16 17.05
N THR A 730 7.57 -18.29 17.54
CA THR A 730 8.18 -19.61 17.29
C THR A 730 8.17 -19.98 15.81
N ARG A 731 7.08 -19.70 15.09
CA ARG A 731 6.98 -19.98 13.65
C ARG A 731 7.87 -19.06 12.84
N MET A 732 7.95 -17.79 13.21
CA MET A 732 8.84 -16.82 12.57
C MET A 732 10.30 -17.20 12.75
N MET A 733 10.72 -17.61 13.95
CA MET A 733 12.07 -18.12 14.21
C MET A 733 12.40 -19.40 13.45
N ALA A 734 11.39 -20.25 13.20
CA ALA A 734 11.54 -21.46 12.40
C ALA A 734 11.57 -21.21 10.89
N GLY A 735 11.37 -19.96 10.43
CA GLY A 735 11.29 -19.62 9.01
C GLY A 735 10.03 -20.12 8.33
N VAL A 736 8.94 -20.34 9.08
CA VAL A 736 7.64 -20.72 8.51
C VAL A 736 7.05 -19.53 7.78
N GLY A 737 6.70 -19.73 6.51
CA GLY A 737 6.00 -18.75 5.68
C GLY A 737 4.73 -19.33 5.07
N VAL A 738 3.86 -18.44 4.61
CA VAL A 738 2.71 -18.80 3.78
C VAL A 738 2.70 -17.86 2.58
N PRO A 739 2.87 -18.36 1.33
CA PRO A 739 3.17 -19.75 0.95
C PRO A 739 4.52 -20.29 1.45
N ALA A 740 4.80 -21.58 1.29
CA ALA A 740 6.07 -22.17 1.76
C ALA A 740 7.30 -21.50 1.11
N GLY A 741 8.39 -21.36 1.87
CA GLY A 741 9.68 -20.87 1.40
C GLY A 741 9.80 -19.35 1.20
N VAL A 742 8.78 -18.58 1.60
CA VAL A 742 8.77 -17.11 1.44
C VAL A 742 9.43 -16.37 2.61
N ASN A 743 9.44 -16.95 3.80
CA ASN A 743 10.00 -16.34 5.00
C ASN A 743 11.53 -16.51 5.03
N VAL A 744 12.28 -15.39 5.10
CA VAL A 744 13.76 -15.42 5.13
C VAL A 744 14.36 -15.31 6.52
N ALA A 745 13.60 -14.80 7.49
CA ALA A 745 14.02 -14.58 8.87
C ALA A 745 12.81 -14.20 9.75
N ALA A 746 12.93 -14.40 11.06
CA ALA A 746 11.97 -13.83 11.99
C ALA A 746 11.87 -12.31 11.80
N GLY A 747 10.65 -11.78 11.86
CA GLY A 747 10.38 -10.38 11.57
C GLY A 747 9.01 -9.95 12.02
N ASN A 748 8.81 -8.64 12.05
CA ASN A 748 7.54 -8.03 12.41
C ASN A 748 6.55 -8.15 11.24
N HIS A 749 5.30 -8.32 11.61
CA HIS A 749 4.14 -8.19 10.75
C HIS A 749 3.33 -7.00 11.28
N GLU A 750 2.31 -6.60 10.56
CA GLU A 750 1.31 -5.65 11.04
C GLU A 750 -0.04 -6.04 10.46
N PHE A 751 -1.12 -5.69 11.14
CA PHE A 751 -2.43 -5.74 10.54
C PHE A 751 -2.80 -4.34 10.10
N SER A 752 -3.28 -4.19 8.88
CA SER A 752 -3.83 -2.92 8.40
C SER A 752 -4.99 -3.18 7.46
N GLY A 753 -5.89 -2.21 7.33
CA GLY A 753 -7.06 -2.33 6.48
C GLY A 753 -8.19 -3.13 7.09
N VAL A 754 -9.37 -2.52 7.10
CA VAL A 754 -10.61 -3.17 7.50
C VAL A 754 -11.71 -2.70 6.56
N ILE A 755 -12.56 -3.63 6.12
CA ILE A 755 -13.81 -3.29 5.46
C ILE A 755 -14.96 -4.18 5.91
N ASP A 756 -16.12 -3.56 6.10
CA ASP A 756 -17.40 -4.23 6.28
C ASP A 756 -18.09 -4.57 4.95
N LEU A 757 -18.23 -5.87 4.65
CA LEU A 757 -18.99 -6.36 3.49
C LEU A 757 -20.48 -6.51 3.76
N THR A 758 -20.92 -6.41 5.00
CA THR A 758 -22.24 -6.85 5.47
C THR A 758 -23.37 -6.18 4.70
N GLY A 759 -23.29 -4.87 4.47
CA GLY A 759 -24.30 -4.15 3.68
C GLY A 759 -24.44 -4.64 2.24
N LEU A 760 -23.36 -5.18 1.66
CA LEU A 760 -23.36 -5.79 0.34
C LEU A 760 -23.82 -7.26 0.38
N LEU A 761 -23.80 -7.94 1.53
CA LEU A 761 -24.10 -9.37 1.62
C LEU A 761 -25.45 -9.66 2.30
N ALA A 762 -26.01 -8.68 3.01
CA ALA A 762 -27.26 -8.79 3.75
C ALA A 762 -28.44 -9.18 2.84
N LYS A 763 -29.28 -10.09 3.34
CA LYS A 763 -30.43 -10.64 2.61
C LYS A 763 -31.75 -10.34 3.31
N ASN A 764 -32.81 -10.21 2.52
CA ASN A 764 -34.19 -10.21 2.99
C ASN A 764 -34.61 -11.63 3.41
N ASN A 765 -35.75 -11.73 4.10
CA ASN A 765 -36.31 -13.02 4.54
C ASN A 765 -36.64 -14.00 3.39
N ASP A 766 -36.79 -13.50 2.16
CA ASP A 766 -37.02 -14.31 0.97
C ASP A 766 -35.71 -14.80 0.30
N GLY A 767 -34.54 -14.48 0.88
CA GLY A 767 -33.22 -14.86 0.40
C GLY A 767 -32.63 -13.91 -0.66
N THR A 768 -33.35 -12.88 -1.08
CA THR A 768 -32.83 -11.86 -2.01
C THR A 768 -31.90 -10.88 -1.29
N PHE A 769 -30.90 -10.34 -1.98
CA PHE A 769 -30.02 -9.32 -1.39
C PHE A 769 -30.77 -8.00 -1.14
N LYS A 770 -30.48 -7.34 -0.01
CA LYS A 770 -31.10 -6.06 0.38
C LYS A 770 -30.71 -4.91 -0.56
N VAL A 771 -29.48 -4.93 -1.06
CA VAL A 771 -28.91 -3.89 -1.92
C VAL A 771 -28.66 -4.44 -3.33
N SER A 772 -29.05 -3.68 -4.36
CA SER A 772 -28.68 -3.92 -5.77
C SER A 772 -27.64 -2.92 -6.23
N LYS A 773 -26.90 -3.20 -7.30
CA LYS A 773 -25.96 -2.25 -7.91
C LYS A 773 -26.62 -0.91 -8.24
N THR A 774 -27.84 -0.93 -8.76
CA THR A 774 -28.55 0.29 -9.17
C THR A 774 -29.02 1.16 -8.01
N SER A 775 -29.22 0.55 -6.84
CA SER A 775 -29.62 1.24 -5.61
C SER A 775 -28.46 1.46 -4.65
N SER A 776 -27.27 0.98 -4.98
CA SER A 776 -26.10 1.00 -4.10
C SER A 776 -25.55 2.42 -3.99
N THR A 777 -25.81 3.04 -2.85
CA THR A 777 -25.13 4.24 -2.33
C THR A 777 -24.57 3.91 -0.95
N GLY A 778 -23.61 4.69 -0.45
CA GLY A 778 -23.04 4.44 0.87
C GLY A 778 -24.12 4.41 1.96
N VAL A 779 -25.05 5.37 1.97
CA VAL A 779 -26.15 5.36 2.96
C VAL A 779 -27.00 4.08 2.90
N THR A 780 -27.24 3.51 1.71
CA THR A 780 -27.99 2.25 1.60
C THR A 780 -27.19 1.04 2.08
N LYS A 781 -25.87 1.01 1.81
CA LYS A 781 -24.97 -0.04 2.30
C LYS A 781 -24.89 0.00 3.83
N HIS A 782 -24.60 1.17 4.40
CA HIS A 782 -24.48 1.34 5.84
C HIS A 782 -25.81 1.07 6.56
N THR A 783 -26.95 1.47 5.99
CA THR A 783 -28.27 1.14 6.56
C THR A 783 -28.52 -0.38 6.57
N ALA A 784 -28.11 -1.09 5.51
CA ALA A 784 -28.24 -2.53 5.47
C ALA A 784 -27.32 -3.23 6.48
N ALA A 785 -26.08 -2.78 6.62
CA ALA A 785 -25.11 -3.31 7.60
C ALA A 785 -25.54 -3.05 9.06
N ALA A 786 -25.99 -1.82 9.35
CA ALA A 786 -26.46 -1.40 10.67
C ALA A 786 -27.71 -2.16 11.15
N ALA A 787 -28.43 -2.83 10.25
CA ALA A 787 -29.58 -3.64 10.58
C ALA A 787 -29.22 -5.08 11.00
N GLU A 788 -27.97 -5.51 10.81
CA GLU A 788 -27.50 -6.85 11.17
C GLU A 788 -26.81 -6.86 12.53
N SER A 789 -26.85 -8.00 13.21
CA SER A 789 -26.07 -8.24 14.42
C SER A 789 -24.58 -8.24 14.09
N ILE A 790 -23.72 -7.73 14.99
CA ILE A 790 -22.26 -7.80 14.79
C ILE A 790 -21.75 -9.22 14.50
N ASN A 791 -22.44 -10.26 15.00
CA ASN A 791 -22.06 -11.66 14.76
C ASN A 791 -22.46 -12.18 13.36
N ASP A 792 -23.35 -11.45 12.68
CA ASP A 792 -23.73 -11.70 11.28
C ASP A 792 -22.89 -10.84 10.32
N HIS A 793 -22.00 -9.99 10.84
CA HIS A 793 -21.11 -9.18 10.01
C HIS A 793 -20.01 -10.03 9.37
N GLN A 794 -19.65 -9.69 8.14
CA GLN A 794 -18.50 -10.27 7.46
C GLN A 794 -17.52 -9.16 7.08
N LEU A 795 -16.39 -9.14 7.78
CA LEU A 795 -15.33 -8.16 7.61
C LEU A 795 -14.23 -8.74 6.71
N VAL A 796 -13.47 -7.88 6.04
CA VAL A 796 -12.16 -8.21 5.48
C VAL A 796 -11.10 -7.43 6.24
N LEU A 797 -10.01 -8.10 6.58
CA LEU A 797 -8.87 -7.59 7.33
C LEU A 797 -7.61 -7.78 6.48
N GLY A 798 -6.72 -6.79 6.44
CA GLY A 798 -5.38 -6.97 5.88
C GLY A 798 -4.39 -7.43 6.93
N LEU A 799 -3.40 -8.17 6.44
CA LEU A 799 -2.26 -8.64 7.19
C LEU A 799 -1.02 -8.50 6.33
N GLN A 800 -0.08 -7.70 6.80
CA GLN A 800 1.20 -7.45 6.17
C GLN A 800 2.28 -8.33 6.80
N ALA A 801 3.11 -8.98 5.97
CA ALA A 801 4.18 -9.85 6.44
C ALA A 801 5.52 -9.42 5.82
N HIS A 802 6.13 -8.37 6.39
CA HIS A 802 7.23 -7.65 5.74
C HIS A 802 8.51 -8.47 5.53
N ASN A 803 8.72 -9.52 6.33
CA ASN A 803 9.82 -10.48 6.24
C ASN A 803 9.60 -11.61 5.22
N MET A 804 8.39 -11.74 4.66
CA MET A 804 8.08 -12.73 3.63
C MET A 804 8.44 -12.20 2.24
N ILE A 805 9.70 -12.41 1.82
CA ILE A 805 10.29 -11.74 0.64
C ILE A 805 11.07 -12.67 -0.30
N SER A 806 10.87 -13.97 -0.17
CA SER A 806 11.54 -15.04 -0.93
C SER A 806 10.52 -15.90 -1.67
N GLY A 807 10.99 -16.97 -2.32
CA GLY A 807 10.13 -17.96 -2.97
C GLY A 807 9.28 -17.32 -4.06
N VAL A 808 7.97 -17.59 -4.03
CA VAL A 808 7.02 -17.05 -5.01
C VAL A 808 6.95 -15.52 -5.00
N ILE A 809 7.13 -14.87 -3.84
CA ILE A 809 7.11 -13.41 -3.71
C ILE A 809 8.24 -12.78 -4.52
N GLN A 810 9.46 -13.28 -4.32
CA GLN A 810 10.62 -12.80 -5.06
C GLN A 810 10.55 -13.18 -6.55
N TYR A 811 10.08 -14.39 -6.85
CA TYR A 811 9.98 -14.88 -8.23
C TYR A 811 9.08 -13.98 -9.09
N PHE A 812 8.01 -13.44 -8.50
CA PHE A 812 7.07 -12.53 -9.15
C PHE A 812 7.36 -11.04 -8.96
N ALA A 813 8.41 -10.69 -8.23
CA ALA A 813 8.65 -9.31 -7.79
C ALA A 813 7.42 -8.69 -7.10
N ALA A 814 6.72 -9.47 -6.28
CA ALA A 814 5.53 -9.03 -5.54
C ALA A 814 5.86 -8.14 -4.31
N ASP A 815 7.10 -7.65 -4.21
CA ASP A 815 7.72 -6.93 -3.08
C ASP A 815 7.77 -7.71 -1.75
N ARG A 816 6.62 -7.90 -1.08
CA ARG A 816 6.48 -8.52 0.25
C ARG A 816 5.23 -9.38 0.35
N GLY A 817 5.19 -10.34 1.28
CA GLY A 817 4.07 -11.26 1.50
C GLY A 817 2.96 -10.67 2.36
N GLY A 818 1.78 -11.28 2.37
CA GLY A 818 0.63 -10.80 3.15
C GLY A 818 -0.66 -11.56 2.82
N GLN A 819 -1.74 -11.27 3.53
CA GLN A 819 -3.04 -11.93 3.33
C GLN A 819 -4.23 -10.97 3.46
N TRP A 820 -5.25 -11.22 2.64
CA TRP A 820 -6.57 -10.62 2.78
C TRP A 820 -7.45 -11.65 3.48
N LEU A 821 -7.99 -11.31 4.63
CA LEU A 821 -8.61 -12.25 5.55
C LEU A 821 -10.08 -11.91 5.73
N SER A 822 -10.99 -12.82 5.39
CA SER A 822 -12.38 -12.67 5.80
C SER A 822 -12.53 -13.07 7.27
N TYR A 823 -13.16 -12.22 8.07
CA TYR A 823 -13.44 -12.43 9.49
C TYR A 823 -14.94 -12.30 9.77
N ARG A 824 -15.51 -13.21 10.56
CA ARG A 824 -16.87 -13.09 11.10
C ARG A 824 -16.82 -13.10 12.63
N PRO A 825 -17.19 -11.99 13.30
CA PRO A 825 -17.20 -11.92 14.75
C PRO A 825 -18.13 -12.97 15.39
N LYS A 826 -17.79 -13.36 16.62
CA LYS A 826 -18.59 -14.21 17.50
C LYS A 826 -18.42 -13.71 18.93
N LEU A 827 -19.13 -12.64 19.24
CA LEU A 827 -19.09 -11.91 20.50
C LEU A 827 -20.33 -12.23 21.35
N ASP A 828 -20.19 -12.13 22.66
CA ASP A 828 -21.34 -12.12 23.57
C ASP A 828 -22.09 -10.80 23.40
N THR A 829 -23.23 -10.82 22.70
CA THR A 829 -24.07 -9.64 22.51
C THR A 829 -25.05 -9.51 23.67
N ALA A 830 -24.77 -8.56 24.57
CA ALA A 830 -25.61 -8.22 25.72
C ALA A 830 -26.68 -7.15 25.38
#